data_AF-A0A2W5V6N7-F1
#
_entry.id   AF-A0A2W5V6N7-F1
#
_cell.length_a   1.000
_cell.length_b   1.000
_cell.length_c   1.000
_cell.angle_alpha   90.00
_cell.angle_beta   90.00
_cell.angle_gamma   90.00
#
_symmetry.space_group_name_H-M   'P 1'
#
loop_
_entity.id
_entity.type
_entity.pdbx_description
1 polymer ?
#
loop_
_entity_poly.entity_id
_entity_poly.type
_entity_poly.pdbx_seq_one_letter_code
_entity_poly.pdbx_strand_id
1 'polypeptide(L)'
;MRETVEQWFWSSPIPTFETTQLWVVVGSLVLAWGLSVAWSKRVPMLAFVPPAVLGLLAITRALQSAWLADDAYITFRYSANWARGLGPVWNAGDRVEGYTNPLWMAVLALGEFLGVPAPWFAPALNLIVLFSFIACLWWGLRKAFPNSDVVPVLPGVLALSPAVREFGTSGLETLPASTAVTFAALSLLLGMRPRAAGALVCIAAMLRPDHALFFAPLGFAVVSTGTLRERFRAASELVIPAIVFAAFWILRWRWYGDFYPNTYYAKSASIPYWVQGSIYVAEFVSATRVWWPVVFAPLAALALWFGSRSSKSLTPVTATVPSRSPFFVFSIFGGLVWLLYVARVGGDFMEFRFALTSLPLLGLAGEVLVWSQWRAPFAARLAAAFVVLLPLAQDRGFVLPMQKLEHIALESSFYPVKTWNPLVVDSGMFRQAIGLAAAKPPNEMLALGCVGMVGYYNLDLPIFDTYGKASREVAHRPVLKRGRPGHEKTATREDLRKAGVVWSVDPVWSAFNNDTRVSYKDGQAWLVRLEPSMLEWARSQGRNVDPKRMLNQVIDATTAAERLDELEILFERDSALLDAHLASLGIISPRAFTCDELRTHCESSIDCKDEVLELNGDASCRLGASRSSWCDGKTKFAVTCDSTVRAHWLVSRTPADVATRLASARPRGARAIANAVRAVLEPSLLVDFEGPLPASVKVSGDAMTVTNGGVSGQLEVRGHRGASLLNTYAKGDGARGELTLSAQLDGSSEHVVSLLIGGGRDCSREFVELTVDGTSFGKACGAQDEVLRQHAWLVPPNAREVTLKVVDASPDGWGHVLIDDIGVWRLP
;
A
#
# COMPACT_ATOMS: atom_id res chain seq x y z
N MET A 1 10.23 22.60 -38.23
CA MET A 1 11.11 22.47 -37.04
C MET A 1 10.44 21.67 -35.93
N ARG A 2 9.19 21.94 -35.53
CA ARG A 2 8.41 21.07 -34.60
C ARG A 2 8.05 19.70 -35.22
N GLU A 3 7.58 19.69 -36.47
CA GLU A 3 7.26 18.45 -37.22
C GLU A 3 8.51 17.62 -37.58
N THR A 4 9.65 18.28 -37.76
CA THR A 4 10.93 17.63 -38.09
C THR A 4 11.54 16.93 -36.87
N VAL A 5 11.24 17.40 -35.65
CA VAL A 5 11.63 16.76 -34.39
C VAL A 5 10.69 15.59 -34.04
N GLU A 6 9.39 15.71 -34.33
CA GLU A 6 8.44 14.60 -34.17
C GLU A 6 8.75 13.43 -35.12
N GLN A 7 9.04 13.68 -36.41
CA GLN A 7 9.41 12.60 -37.33
C GLN A 7 10.71 11.90 -36.93
N TRP A 8 11.71 12.62 -36.39
CA TRP A 8 12.96 11.98 -35.95
C TRP A 8 12.79 11.14 -34.68
N PHE A 9 11.88 11.52 -33.77
CA PHE A 9 11.53 10.75 -32.56
C PHE A 9 10.73 9.48 -32.86
N TRP A 10 9.93 9.45 -33.92
CA TRP A 10 9.05 8.31 -34.26
C TRP A 10 9.59 7.38 -35.35
N SER A 11 10.56 7.80 -36.17
CA SER A 11 11.03 7.02 -37.33
C SER A 11 12.35 6.26 -37.15
N SER A 12 13.00 6.39 -35.99
CA SER A 12 14.22 5.63 -35.69
C SER A 12 13.85 4.46 -34.78
N PRO A 13 14.07 3.19 -35.18
CA PRO A 13 14.12 2.11 -34.22
C PRO A 13 15.38 2.34 -33.39
N ILE A 14 15.26 3.11 -32.32
CA ILE A 14 16.27 3.10 -31.27
C ILE A 14 16.29 1.64 -30.80
N PRO A 15 17.43 0.94 -30.91
CA PRO A 15 17.50 -0.43 -30.46
C PRO A 15 17.00 -0.46 -29.03
N THR A 16 16.23 -1.49 -28.67
CA THR A 16 16.01 -1.84 -27.27
C THR A 16 17.39 -1.89 -26.62
N PHE A 17 17.79 -0.79 -25.98
CA PHE A 17 19.03 -0.74 -25.22
C PHE A 17 18.77 -1.69 -24.06
N GLU A 18 19.17 -2.95 -24.23
CA GLU A 18 19.31 -3.86 -23.12
C GLU A 18 20.07 -3.08 -22.05
N THR A 19 19.47 -2.96 -20.87
CA THR A 19 20.01 -2.20 -19.74
C THR A 19 21.51 -2.46 -19.55
N THR A 20 21.96 -3.68 -19.85
CA THR A 20 23.33 -4.16 -19.93
C THR A 20 24.30 -3.24 -20.71
N GLN A 21 23.92 -2.69 -21.87
CA GLN A 21 24.82 -1.91 -22.72
C GLN A 21 25.04 -0.48 -22.20
N LEU A 22 23.99 0.17 -21.69
CA LEU A 22 24.11 1.46 -21.01
C LEU A 22 24.96 1.32 -19.73
N TRP A 23 24.83 0.18 -19.02
CA TRP A 23 25.64 -0.15 -17.84
C TRP A 23 27.11 -0.43 -18.17
N VAL A 24 27.40 -1.05 -19.31
CA VAL A 24 28.79 -1.20 -19.78
C VAL A 24 29.39 0.17 -20.08
N VAL A 25 28.65 1.08 -20.71
CA VAL A 25 29.16 2.42 -21.02
C VAL A 25 29.34 3.27 -19.75
N VAL A 26 28.33 3.36 -18.88
CA VAL A 26 28.42 4.11 -17.62
C VAL A 26 29.44 3.48 -16.67
N GLY A 27 29.44 2.16 -16.55
CA GLY A 27 30.43 1.42 -15.77
C GLY A 27 31.84 1.64 -16.29
N SER A 28 32.05 1.61 -17.61
CA SER A 28 33.35 1.89 -18.24
C SER A 28 33.77 3.34 -18.07
N LEU A 29 32.86 4.31 -18.11
CA LEU A 29 33.15 5.72 -17.89
C LEU A 29 33.48 6.02 -16.41
N VAL A 30 32.78 5.38 -15.46
CA VAL A 30 33.09 5.48 -14.02
C VAL A 30 34.40 4.79 -13.68
N LEU A 31 34.67 3.63 -14.29
CA LEU A 31 35.94 2.93 -14.15
C LEU A 31 37.08 3.74 -14.76
N ALA A 32 36.90 4.29 -15.96
CA ALA A 32 37.88 5.14 -16.64
C ALA A 32 38.13 6.44 -15.87
N TRP A 33 37.09 7.08 -15.33
CA TRP A 33 37.23 8.24 -14.45
C TRP A 33 37.99 7.88 -13.17
N GLY A 34 37.61 6.80 -12.49
CA GLY A 34 38.30 6.30 -11.30
C GLY A 34 39.76 5.94 -11.55
N LEU A 35 40.06 5.32 -12.70
CA LEU A 35 41.41 5.03 -13.15
C LEU A 35 42.18 6.32 -13.46
N SER A 36 41.59 7.29 -14.14
CA SER A 36 42.24 8.58 -14.46
C SER A 36 42.56 9.42 -13.21
N VAL A 37 41.68 9.40 -12.20
CA VAL A 37 41.88 10.08 -10.91
C VAL A 37 42.92 9.36 -10.05
N ALA A 38 42.89 8.02 -10.02
CA ALA A 38 43.90 7.21 -9.32
C ALA A 38 45.29 7.37 -9.95
N TRP A 39 45.36 7.43 -11.29
CA TRP A 39 46.60 7.57 -12.05
C TRP A 39 47.21 8.98 -11.93
N SER A 40 46.39 10.03 -11.89
CA SER A 40 46.88 11.42 -11.75
C SER A 40 47.33 11.81 -10.35
N LYS A 41 46.87 11.13 -9.28
CA LYS A 41 47.13 11.54 -7.89
C LYS A 41 47.80 10.50 -6.98
N ARG A 42 48.22 9.34 -7.48
CA ARG A 42 48.75 8.20 -6.67
C ARG A 42 47.84 7.87 -5.47
N VAL A 43 46.53 8.02 -5.63
CA VAL A 43 45.56 7.67 -4.58
C VAL A 43 45.27 6.17 -4.72
N PRO A 44 45.33 5.37 -3.63
CA PRO A 44 45.11 3.93 -3.72
C PRO A 44 43.72 3.63 -4.33
N MET A 45 43.65 2.70 -5.29
CA MET A 45 42.41 2.29 -5.99
C MET A 45 41.27 1.91 -5.03
N LEU A 46 41.61 1.46 -3.81
CA LEU A 46 40.70 1.18 -2.69
C LEU A 46 39.86 2.39 -2.22
N ALA A 47 40.22 3.62 -2.60
CA ALA A 47 39.47 4.82 -2.25
C ALA A 47 38.25 5.08 -3.15
N PHE A 48 38.24 4.57 -4.39
CA PHE A 48 37.24 4.93 -5.41
C PHE A 48 36.48 3.74 -6.01
N VAL A 49 37.15 2.60 -6.22
CA VAL A 49 36.50 1.44 -6.86
C VAL A 49 35.39 0.85 -5.98
N PRO A 50 35.59 0.58 -4.68
CA PRO A 50 34.52 0.01 -3.85
C PRO A 50 33.26 0.89 -3.73
N PRO A 51 33.32 2.19 -3.42
CA PRO A 51 32.10 3.01 -3.30
C PRO A 51 31.36 3.15 -4.64
N ALA A 52 32.09 3.21 -5.77
CA ALA A 52 31.47 3.23 -7.09
C ALA A 52 30.73 1.91 -7.38
N VAL A 53 31.38 0.76 -7.12
CA VAL A 53 30.77 -0.57 -7.32
C VAL A 53 29.53 -0.74 -6.42
N LEU A 54 29.62 -0.37 -5.14
CA LEU A 54 28.48 -0.47 -4.22
C LEU A 54 27.35 0.49 -4.59
N GLY A 55 27.67 1.71 -5.03
CA GLY A 55 26.67 2.67 -5.51
C GLY A 55 25.96 2.19 -6.77
N LEU A 56 26.70 1.64 -7.73
CA LEU A 56 26.14 1.05 -8.96
C LEU A 56 25.30 -0.19 -8.65
N LEU A 57 25.74 -1.03 -7.71
CA LEU A 57 24.97 -2.18 -7.22
C LEU A 57 23.64 -1.72 -6.62
N ALA A 58 23.67 -0.71 -5.74
CA ALA A 58 22.46 -0.15 -5.13
C ALA A 58 21.49 0.38 -6.19
N ILE A 59 21.98 1.14 -7.19
CA ILE A 59 21.14 1.61 -8.30
C ILE A 59 20.56 0.43 -9.08
N THR A 60 21.38 -0.56 -9.43
CA THR A 60 20.94 -1.72 -10.22
C THR A 60 19.81 -2.46 -9.50
N ARG A 61 19.96 -2.65 -8.19
CA ARG A 61 18.94 -3.27 -7.34
C ARG A 61 17.65 -2.43 -7.31
N ALA A 62 17.77 -1.11 -7.16
CA ALA A 62 16.63 -0.20 -7.12
C ALA A 62 15.87 -0.14 -8.45
N LEU A 63 16.57 -0.29 -9.59
CA LEU A 63 15.93 -0.36 -10.91
C LEU A 63 15.26 -1.70 -11.19
N GLN A 64 15.79 -2.81 -10.67
CA GLN A 64 15.16 -4.13 -10.82
C GLN A 64 13.81 -4.24 -10.11
N SER A 65 13.60 -3.42 -9.07
CA SER A 65 12.32 -3.26 -8.37
C SER A 65 11.78 -1.85 -8.55
N ALA A 66 11.96 -1.26 -9.74
CA ALA A 66 11.53 0.10 -10.01
C ALA A 66 10.02 0.24 -9.81
N TRP A 67 9.61 1.26 -9.06
CA TRP A 67 8.21 1.59 -8.84
C TRP A 67 8.07 3.10 -8.66
N LEU A 68 6.87 3.64 -8.91
CA LEU A 68 6.54 5.03 -8.63
C LEU A 68 5.30 5.09 -7.77
N ALA A 69 5.43 5.68 -6.59
CA ALA A 69 4.33 5.77 -5.64
C ALA A 69 3.22 6.68 -6.16
N ASP A 70 1.95 6.27 -6.06
CA ASP A 70 0.82 7.17 -6.34
C ASP A 70 0.88 8.44 -5.46
N ASP A 71 1.26 8.30 -4.18
CA ASP A 71 1.50 9.44 -3.27
C ASP A 71 2.55 10.43 -3.79
N ALA A 72 3.54 10.00 -4.57
CA ALA A 72 4.54 10.90 -5.15
C ALA A 72 3.89 11.83 -6.18
N TYR A 73 2.94 11.32 -6.96
CA TYR A 73 2.21 12.10 -7.96
C TYR A 73 1.35 13.20 -7.35
N ILE A 74 0.96 13.09 -6.08
CA ILE A 74 0.35 14.21 -5.37
C ILE A 74 1.32 15.40 -5.39
N THR A 75 2.55 15.17 -4.94
CA THR A 75 3.61 16.21 -4.94
C THR A 75 3.93 16.70 -6.35
N PHE A 76 3.87 15.82 -7.35
CA PHE A 76 4.12 16.18 -8.74
C PHE A 76 3.08 17.16 -9.27
N ARG A 77 1.79 16.98 -8.96
CA ARG A 77 0.75 17.95 -9.34
C ARG A 77 0.99 19.31 -8.69
N TYR A 78 1.32 19.36 -7.40
CA TYR A 78 1.70 20.62 -6.73
C TYR A 78 2.90 21.30 -7.41
N SER A 79 3.90 20.49 -7.79
CA SER A 79 5.11 20.96 -8.47
C SER A 79 4.81 21.54 -9.86
N ALA A 80 4.02 20.83 -10.64
CA ALA A 80 3.58 21.26 -11.97
C ALA A 80 2.69 22.51 -11.92
N ASN A 81 1.75 22.58 -10.98
CA ASN A 81 0.91 23.76 -10.78
C ASN A 81 1.74 24.98 -10.37
N TRP A 82 2.76 24.80 -9.53
CA TRP A 82 3.65 25.89 -9.18
C TRP A 82 4.47 26.35 -10.39
N ALA A 83 5.04 25.42 -11.17
CA ALA A 83 5.76 25.74 -12.40
C ALA A 83 4.89 26.46 -13.45
N ARG A 84 3.58 26.16 -13.48
CA ARG A 84 2.57 26.84 -14.32
C ARG A 84 2.12 28.21 -13.80
N GLY A 85 2.63 28.66 -12.65
CA GLY A 85 2.29 29.96 -12.06
C GLY A 85 1.01 29.98 -11.21
N LEU A 86 0.38 28.83 -10.95
CA LEU A 86 -0.81 28.72 -10.09
C LEU A 86 -0.45 28.74 -8.60
N GLY A 87 0.83 28.55 -8.28
CA GLY A 87 1.35 28.36 -6.93
C GLY A 87 1.30 26.89 -6.49
N PRO A 88 1.82 26.59 -5.29
CA PRO A 88 1.85 25.24 -4.75
C PRO A 88 0.46 24.86 -4.21
N VAL A 89 -0.47 24.59 -5.12
CA VAL A 89 -1.88 24.25 -4.84
C VAL A 89 -2.30 22.97 -5.57
N TRP A 90 -3.27 22.25 -4.99
CA TRP A 90 -3.86 21.06 -5.63
C TRP A 90 -4.81 21.44 -6.77
N ASN A 91 -5.81 22.25 -6.47
CA ASN A 91 -6.71 22.85 -7.43
C ASN A 91 -6.37 24.34 -7.55
N ALA A 92 -6.52 24.91 -8.75
CA ALA A 92 -6.28 26.34 -8.95
C ALA A 92 -7.17 27.17 -8.01
N GLY A 93 -6.57 28.11 -7.29
CA GLY A 93 -7.26 28.97 -6.31
C GLY A 93 -7.48 28.35 -4.93
N ASP A 94 -7.34 27.03 -4.76
CA ASP A 94 -7.56 26.37 -3.48
C ASP A 94 -6.25 26.16 -2.69
N ARG A 95 -6.10 26.91 -1.59
CA ARG A 95 -4.89 26.89 -0.75
C ARG A 95 -4.98 25.80 0.31
N VAL A 96 -4.93 24.54 -0.13
CA VAL A 96 -4.77 23.36 0.75
C VAL A 96 -3.38 22.79 0.57
N GLU A 97 -2.75 22.38 1.67
CA GLU A 97 -1.39 21.79 1.66
C GLU A 97 -1.45 20.27 1.77
N GLY A 98 -1.63 19.61 0.62
CA GLY A 98 -1.72 18.16 0.51
C GLY A 98 -0.38 17.43 0.40
N TYR A 99 0.73 18.11 0.64
CA TYR A 99 2.07 17.52 0.63
C TYR A 99 2.77 17.71 1.98
N THR A 100 3.72 16.83 2.30
CA THR A 100 4.56 16.88 3.53
C THR A 100 6.04 16.85 3.20
N ASN A 101 6.41 17.49 2.08
CA ASN A 101 7.76 17.47 1.56
C ASN A 101 8.11 18.77 0.81
N PRO A 102 7.96 19.95 1.47
CA PRO A 102 8.06 21.26 0.82
C PRO A 102 9.35 21.48 0.03
N LEU A 103 10.51 21.04 0.55
CA LEU A 103 11.77 21.16 -0.18
C LEU A 103 11.83 20.22 -1.39
N TRP A 104 11.28 19.01 -1.28
CA TRP A 104 11.19 18.06 -2.39
C TRP A 104 10.27 18.61 -3.49
N MET A 105 9.09 19.08 -3.11
CA MET A 105 8.13 19.73 -4.00
C MET A 105 8.75 20.94 -4.72
N ALA A 106 9.49 21.80 -4.02
CA ALA A 106 10.18 22.94 -4.64
C ALA A 106 11.26 22.52 -5.65
N VAL A 107 12.05 21.49 -5.34
CA VAL A 107 13.05 20.94 -6.27
C VAL A 107 12.38 20.38 -7.52
N LEU A 108 11.29 19.63 -7.36
CA LEU A 108 10.55 19.08 -8.49
C LEU A 108 9.84 20.17 -9.32
N ALA A 109 9.33 21.22 -8.68
CA ALA A 109 8.75 22.38 -9.37
C ALA A 109 9.79 23.09 -10.26
N LEU A 110 11.06 23.15 -9.82
CA LEU A 110 12.15 23.64 -10.67
C LEU A 110 12.37 22.73 -11.89
N GLY A 111 12.29 21.41 -11.72
CA GLY A 111 12.35 20.45 -12.82
C GLY A 111 11.24 20.69 -13.85
N GLU A 112 10.00 20.78 -13.39
CA GLU A 112 8.82 21.08 -14.22
C GLU A 112 8.97 22.41 -14.96
N PHE A 113 9.46 23.46 -14.27
CA PHE A 113 9.72 24.76 -14.87
C PHE A 113 10.79 24.70 -15.97
N LEU A 114 11.80 23.84 -15.81
CA LEU A 114 12.83 23.59 -16.82
C LEU A 114 12.39 22.60 -17.92
N GLY A 115 11.14 22.13 -17.89
CA GLY A 115 10.58 21.22 -18.89
C GLY A 115 10.98 19.75 -18.67
N VAL A 116 11.47 19.38 -17.48
CA VAL A 116 11.74 17.98 -17.11
C VAL A 116 10.59 17.48 -16.22
N PRO A 117 9.70 16.61 -16.73
CA PRO A 117 8.51 16.24 -15.97
C PRO A 117 8.86 15.39 -14.74
N ALA A 118 8.16 15.62 -13.64
CA ALA A 118 8.46 15.05 -12.33
C ALA A 118 8.50 13.50 -12.29
N PRO A 119 7.67 12.75 -13.04
CA PRO A 119 7.77 11.28 -13.09
C PRO A 119 9.11 10.72 -13.58
N TRP A 120 9.90 11.50 -14.32
CA TRP A 120 11.27 11.15 -14.69
C TRP A 120 12.30 11.80 -13.77
N PHE A 121 12.06 13.06 -13.39
CA PHE A 121 13.02 13.82 -12.60
C PHE A 121 13.17 13.28 -11.17
N ALA A 122 12.06 12.95 -10.51
CA ALA A 122 12.04 12.45 -9.14
C ALA A 122 12.81 11.14 -8.95
N PRO A 123 12.56 10.05 -9.72
CA PRO A 123 13.34 8.82 -9.59
C PRO A 123 14.81 9.02 -9.97
N ALA A 124 15.12 9.87 -10.95
CA ALA A 124 16.52 10.19 -11.29
C ALA A 124 17.25 10.86 -10.10
N LEU A 125 16.60 11.81 -9.42
CA LEU A 125 17.11 12.41 -8.19
C LEU A 125 17.24 11.38 -7.05
N ASN A 126 16.28 10.46 -6.89
CA ASN A 126 16.40 9.39 -5.91
C ASN A 126 17.65 8.52 -6.17
N LEU A 127 17.92 8.15 -7.42
CA LEU A 127 19.10 7.36 -7.80
C LEU A 127 20.42 8.13 -7.58
N ILE A 128 20.46 9.43 -7.90
CA ILE A 128 21.62 10.30 -7.64
C ILE A 128 21.90 10.37 -6.14
N VAL A 129 20.85 10.57 -5.34
CA VAL A 129 20.95 10.59 -3.88
C VAL A 129 21.38 9.22 -3.35
N LEU A 130 20.86 8.12 -3.88
CA LEU A 130 21.25 6.76 -3.49
C LEU A 130 22.74 6.53 -3.72
N PHE A 131 23.25 6.82 -4.92
CA PHE A 131 24.67 6.69 -5.22
C PHE A 131 25.54 7.56 -4.31
N SER A 132 25.18 8.84 -4.20
CA SER A 132 25.89 9.81 -3.36
C SER A 132 25.88 9.41 -1.89
N PHE A 133 24.78 8.82 -1.43
CA PHE A 133 24.63 8.35 -0.06
C PHE A 133 25.64 7.24 0.26
N ILE A 134 25.71 6.21 -0.59
CA ILE A 134 26.67 5.10 -0.43
C ILE A 134 28.12 5.60 -0.52
N ALA A 135 28.42 6.44 -1.52
CA ALA A 135 29.77 6.93 -1.76
C ALA A 135 30.29 7.86 -0.66
N CYS A 136 29.49 8.85 -0.25
CA CYS A 136 29.88 9.78 0.81
C CYS A 136 29.96 9.10 2.19
N LEU A 137 29.12 8.10 2.46
CA LEU A 137 29.21 7.33 3.70
C LEU A 137 30.52 6.54 3.76
N TRP A 138 30.90 5.88 2.67
CA TRP A 138 32.20 5.21 2.54
C TRP A 138 33.36 6.16 2.79
N TRP A 139 33.41 7.30 2.08
CA TRP A 139 34.50 8.27 2.23
C TRP A 139 34.52 8.91 3.62
N GLY A 140 33.36 9.22 4.19
CA GLY A 140 33.26 9.78 5.53
C GLY A 140 33.81 8.83 6.59
N LEU A 141 33.47 7.54 6.51
CA LEU A 141 34.00 6.51 7.41
C LEU A 141 35.52 6.33 7.25
N ARG A 142 36.03 6.27 6.01
CA ARG A 142 37.49 6.21 5.76
C ARG A 142 38.22 7.46 6.27
N LYS A 143 37.59 8.63 6.16
CA LYS A 143 38.14 9.89 6.68
C LYS A 143 38.12 9.95 8.22
N ALA A 144 37.10 9.39 8.85
CA ALA A 144 37.04 9.28 10.31
C ALA A 144 38.11 8.33 10.87
N PHE A 145 38.53 7.33 10.08
CA PHE A 145 39.51 6.32 10.49
C PHE A 145 40.65 6.13 9.46
N PRO A 146 41.50 7.17 9.25
CA PRO A 146 42.45 7.22 8.13
C PRO A 146 43.60 6.18 8.24
N ASN A 147 44.00 5.82 9.46
CA ASN A 147 45.12 4.91 9.73
C ASN A 147 44.64 3.48 10.05
N SER A 148 43.41 3.15 9.66
CA SER A 148 42.83 1.84 9.94
C SER A 148 42.74 1.00 8.66
N ASP A 149 43.14 -0.28 8.75
CA ASP A 149 42.90 -1.27 7.68
C ASP A 149 41.41 -1.66 7.58
N VAL A 150 40.51 -0.83 8.10
CA VAL A 150 39.11 -1.16 8.28
C VAL A 150 38.32 -0.72 7.06
N VAL A 151 37.59 -1.67 6.49
CA VAL A 151 36.76 -1.50 5.30
C VAL A 151 35.33 -1.16 5.75
N PRO A 152 34.73 -0.04 5.29
CA PRO A 152 33.32 0.27 5.53
C PRO A 152 32.41 -0.87 5.07
N VAL A 153 31.65 -1.43 6.02
CA VAL A 153 30.66 -2.49 5.85
C VAL A 153 29.26 -1.90 5.69
N LEU A 154 28.91 -0.83 6.42
CA LEU A 154 27.57 -0.24 6.35
C LEU A 154 27.16 0.19 4.93
N PRO A 155 28.02 0.83 4.11
CA PRO A 155 27.64 1.15 2.73
C PRO A 155 27.25 -0.10 1.92
N GLY A 156 27.91 -1.24 2.16
CA GLY A 156 27.55 -2.52 1.53
C GLY A 156 26.23 -3.08 2.03
N VAL A 157 25.99 -3.01 3.35
CA VAL A 157 24.72 -3.41 3.98
C VAL A 157 23.55 -2.58 3.43
N LEU A 158 23.74 -1.26 3.32
CA LEU A 158 22.71 -0.36 2.77
C LEU A 158 22.49 -0.57 1.28
N ALA A 159 23.55 -0.83 0.50
CA ALA A 159 23.44 -1.15 -0.93
C ALA A 159 22.65 -2.45 -1.20
N LEU A 160 22.63 -3.37 -0.24
CA LEU A 160 21.89 -4.63 -0.30
C LEU A 160 20.55 -4.59 0.45
N SER A 161 20.23 -3.49 1.14
CA SER A 161 19.06 -3.42 2.02
C SER A 161 17.76 -3.31 1.22
N PRO A 162 16.75 -4.15 1.50
CA PRO A 162 15.41 -4.02 0.89
C PRO A 162 14.78 -2.65 1.14
N ALA A 163 14.95 -2.08 2.33
CA ALA A 163 14.40 -0.78 2.70
C ALA A 163 15.02 0.37 1.90
N VAL A 164 16.33 0.32 1.62
CA VAL A 164 17.03 1.33 0.81
C VAL A 164 16.67 1.15 -0.67
N ARG A 165 16.63 -0.09 -1.13
CA ARG A 165 16.20 -0.46 -2.49
C ARG A 165 14.79 0.07 -2.80
N GLU A 166 13.85 -0.14 -1.88
CA GLU A 166 12.45 0.25 -2.01
C GLU A 166 12.33 1.76 -2.32
N PHE A 167 13.01 2.63 -1.58
CA PHE A 167 12.90 4.08 -1.81
C PHE A 167 13.91 4.64 -2.82
N GLY A 168 14.64 3.77 -3.54
CA GLY A 168 15.63 4.16 -4.54
C GLY A 168 15.03 4.73 -5.84
N THR A 169 13.78 4.38 -6.16
CA THR A 169 13.08 4.83 -7.39
C THR A 169 11.66 5.35 -7.15
N SER A 170 11.15 5.26 -5.91
CA SER A 170 9.75 5.55 -5.53
C SER A 170 9.19 6.92 -5.95
N GLY A 171 10.04 7.90 -6.27
CA GLY A 171 9.66 9.30 -6.51
C GLY A 171 9.45 10.12 -5.23
N LEU A 172 9.59 9.49 -4.06
CA LEU A 172 9.36 10.10 -2.75
C LEU A 172 10.64 10.71 -2.18
N GLU A 173 10.44 11.62 -1.23
CA GLU A 173 11.48 12.33 -0.47
C GLU A 173 12.20 11.44 0.59
N THR A 174 11.70 10.23 0.83
CA THR A 174 12.06 9.37 1.97
C THR A 174 13.55 9.09 2.07
N LEU A 175 14.18 8.72 0.95
CA LEU A 175 15.61 8.43 0.89
C LEU A 175 16.44 9.71 1.10
N PRO A 176 16.22 10.82 0.35
CA PRO A 176 16.87 12.11 0.63
C PRO A 176 16.78 12.58 2.09
N ALA A 177 15.60 12.49 2.72
CA ALA A 177 15.42 12.89 4.11
C ALA A 177 16.25 12.02 5.06
N SER A 178 16.24 10.69 4.85
CA SER A 178 17.03 9.75 5.64
C SER A 178 18.54 9.95 5.47
N THR A 179 18.99 10.25 4.26
CA THR A 179 20.39 10.59 3.95
C THR A 179 20.83 11.86 4.68
N ALA A 180 20.00 12.91 4.70
CA ALA A 180 20.32 14.17 5.37
C ALA A 180 20.53 13.98 6.89
N VAL A 181 19.67 13.20 7.57
CA VAL A 181 19.85 12.87 9.00
C VAL A 181 21.11 12.05 9.23
N THR A 182 21.39 11.06 8.38
CA THR A 182 22.60 10.25 8.49
C THR A 182 23.86 11.09 8.29
N PHE A 183 23.84 12.04 7.36
CA PHE A 183 24.95 12.97 7.15
C PHE A 183 25.09 13.98 8.30
N ALA A 184 24.00 14.33 9.00
CA ALA A 184 24.12 15.12 10.23
C ALA A 184 24.95 14.36 11.27
N ALA A 185 24.69 13.07 11.46
CA ALA A 185 25.50 12.22 12.33
C ALA A 185 26.95 12.10 11.84
N LEU A 186 27.15 11.83 10.55
CA LEU A 186 28.49 11.74 9.96
C LEU A 186 29.28 13.05 10.12
N SER A 187 28.63 14.21 10.03
CA SER A 187 29.29 15.50 10.25
C SER A 187 29.80 15.66 11.69
N LEU A 188 29.05 15.17 12.69
CA LEU A 188 29.48 15.13 14.09
C LEU A 188 30.66 14.17 14.27
N LEU A 189 30.63 13.01 13.61
CA LEU A 189 31.72 12.03 13.64
C LEU A 189 33.02 12.61 13.07
N LEU A 190 32.92 13.39 11.98
CA LEU A 190 34.05 14.05 11.33
C LEU A 190 34.53 15.31 12.09
N GLY A 191 33.93 15.63 13.24
CA GLY A 191 34.29 16.81 14.04
C GLY A 191 33.96 18.13 13.36
N MET A 192 32.99 18.15 12.44
CA MET A 192 32.50 19.39 11.84
C MET A 192 31.76 20.24 12.87
N ARG A 193 31.64 21.54 12.58
CA ARG A 193 30.91 22.48 13.44
C ARG A 193 29.43 22.05 13.59
N PRO A 194 28.84 22.08 14.81
CA PRO A 194 27.43 21.76 15.05
C PRO A 194 26.43 22.40 14.09
N ARG A 195 26.70 23.61 13.59
CA ARG A 195 25.88 24.25 12.55
C ARG A 195 25.68 23.40 11.29
N ALA A 196 26.65 22.57 10.91
CA ALA A 196 26.56 21.71 9.74
C ALA A 196 25.54 20.59 9.97
N ALA A 197 25.60 19.92 11.13
CA ALA A 197 24.59 18.96 11.55
C ALA A 197 23.20 19.61 11.65
N GLY A 198 23.12 20.81 12.22
CA GLY A 198 21.87 21.58 12.32
C GLY A 198 21.28 21.92 10.95
N ALA A 199 22.11 22.33 9.98
CA ALA A 199 21.66 22.60 8.61
C ALA A 199 21.15 21.34 7.92
N LEU A 200 21.80 20.19 8.11
CA LEU A 200 21.36 18.91 7.56
C LEU A 200 20.04 18.42 8.19
N VAL A 201 19.85 18.60 9.50
CA VAL A 201 18.57 18.35 10.17
C VAL A 201 17.49 19.32 9.67
N CYS A 202 17.82 20.59 9.44
CA CYS A 202 16.89 21.56 8.82
C CYS A 202 16.47 21.11 7.41
N ILE A 203 17.41 20.67 6.57
CA ILE A 203 17.12 20.11 5.25
C ILE A 203 16.23 18.87 5.37
N ALA A 204 16.54 17.95 6.29
CA ALA A 204 15.72 16.78 6.54
C ALA A 204 14.29 17.16 6.96
N ALA A 205 14.14 18.16 7.85
CA ALA A 205 12.85 18.66 8.31
C ALA A 205 12.04 19.36 7.19
N MET A 206 12.71 20.00 6.23
CA MET A 206 12.03 20.59 5.06
C MET A 206 11.75 19.54 3.96
N LEU A 207 12.50 18.45 3.90
CA LEU A 207 12.14 17.29 3.08
C LEU A 207 10.97 16.53 3.70
N ARG A 208 10.90 16.46 5.04
CA ARG A 208 9.85 15.79 5.80
C ARG A 208 9.69 16.47 7.17
N PRO A 209 8.60 17.21 7.42
CA PRO A 209 8.35 17.95 8.66
C PRO A 209 8.60 17.18 9.97
N ASP A 210 8.26 15.90 10.01
CA ASP A 210 8.46 15.05 11.19
C ASP A 210 9.94 14.93 11.59
N HIS A 211 10.88 15.04 10.63
CA HIS A 211 12.31 15.02 10.92
C HIS A 211 12.78 16.26 11.72
N ALA A 212 11.93 17.28 11.90
CA ALA A 212 12.17 18.34 12.89
C ALA A 212 12.37 17.79 14.31
N LEU A 213 11.85 16.59 14.62
CA LEU A 213 12.09 15.90 15.89
C LEU A 213 13.58 15.67 16.16
N PHE A 214 14.44 15.57 15.13
CA PHE A 214 15.88 15.39 15.29
C PHE A 214 16.61 16.62 15.84
N PHE A 215 16.00 17.80 15.86
CA PHE A 215 16.60 18.97 16.52
C PHE A 215 16.78 18.75 18.03
N ALA A 216 15.87 18.03 18.69
CA ALA A 216 15.97 17.77 20.13
C ALA A 216 17.13 16.81 20.48
N PRO A 217 17.26 15.62 19.85
CA PRO A 217 18.43 14.76 20.00
C PRO A 217 19.73 15.45 19.62
N LEU A 218 19.73 16.29 18.56
CA LEU A 218 20.92 17.04 18.16
C LEU A 218 21.33 18.07 19.22
N GLY A 219 20.37 18.85 19.70
CA GLY A 219 20.58 19.82 20.78
C GLY A 219 21.13 19.15 22.03
N PHE A 220 20.53 18.05 22.46
CA PHE A 220 21.00 17.26 23.60
C PHE A 220 22.41 16.71 23.37
N ALA A 221 22.68 16.18 22.18
CA ALA A 221 24.00 15.65 21.82
C ALA A 221 25.10 16.70 21.92
N VAL A 222 24.89 17.90 21.37
CA VAL A 222 25.93 18.94 21.35
C VAL A 222 26.19 19.55 22.73
N VAL A 223 25.22 19.54 23.64
CA VAL A 223 25.38 20.03 25.02
C VAL A 223 25.78 18.94 26.03
N SER A 224 25.80 17.67 25.62
CA SER A 224 26.12 16.54 26.49
C SER A 224 27.61 16.46 26.88
N THR A 225 28.47 17.22 26.21
CA THR A 225 29.92 17.21 26.41
C THR A 225 30.49 18.63 26.57
N GLY A 226 31.68 18.73 27.18
CA GLY A 226 32.37 20.00 27.39
C GLY A 226 31.92 20.82 28.60
N THR A 227 32.59 21.95 28.78
CA THR A 227 32.34 22.97 29.80
C THR A 227 31.06 23.76 29.50
N LEU A 228 30.51 24.48 30.49
CA LEU A 228 29.29 25.27 30.32
C LEU A 228 29.40 26.28 29.15
N ARG A 229 30.56 26.96 29.02
CA ARG A 229 30.82 27.91 27.92
C ARG A 229 30.85 27.22 26.55
N GLU A 230 31.46 26.04 26.45
CA GLU A 230 31.49 25.26 25.21
C GLU A 230 30.11 24.76 24.82
N ARG A 231 29.29 24.33 25.80
CA ARG A 231 27.89 23.93 25.58
C ARG A 231 27.06 25.09 25.04
N PHE A 232 27.17 26.28 25.63
CA PHE A 232 26.48 27.48 25.14
C PHE A 232 26.90 27.83 23.71
N ARG A 233 28.21 27.79 23.42
CA ARG A 233 28.72 28.03 22.08
C ARG A 233 28.18 27.00 21.08
N ALA A 234 28.23 25.71 21.40
CA ALA A 234 27.74 24.64 20.53
C ALA A 234 26.22 24.76 20.30
N ALA A 235 25.44 25.09 21.33
CA ALA A 235 24.01 25.33 21.21
C ALA A 235 23.69 26.56 20.35
N SER A 236 24.48 27.64 20.48
CA SER A 236 24.29 28.87 19.68
C SER A 236 24.45 28.62 18.18
N GLU A 237 25.23 27.62 17.77
CA GLU A 237 25.40 27.25 16.36
C GLU A 237 24.15 26.61 15.74
N LEU A 238 23.22 26.10 16.56
CA LEU A 238 21.95 25.51 16.11
C LEU A 238 20.84 26.55 15.93
N VAL A 239 21.04 27.78 16.42
CA VAL A 239 20.04 28.86 16.35
C VAL A 239 19.70 29.21 14.91
N ILE A 240 20.70 29.38 14.03
CA ILE A 240 20.45 29.75 12.62
C ILE A 240 19.63 28.68 11.90
N PRO A 241 20.02 27.38 11.90
CA PRO A 241 19.17 26.34 11.30
C PRO A 241 17.75 26.27 11.86
N ALA A 242 17.60 26.44 13.18
CA ALA A 242 16.28 26.46 13.82
C ALA A 242 15.44 27.67 13.39
N ILE A 243 16.03 28.86 13.27
CA ILE A 243 15.35 30.06 12.77
C ILE A 243 14.96 29.89 11.31
N VAL A 244 15.81 29.32 10.46
CA VAL A 244 15.49 29.06 9.05
C VAL A 244 14.28 28.14 8.94
N PHE A 245 14.27 27.03 9.71
CA PHE A 245 13.11 26.12 9.74
C PHE A 245 11.85 26.80 10.30
N ALA A 246 11.97 27.57 11.39
CA ALA A 246 10.84 28.28 11.98
C ALA A 246 10.28 29.36 11.05
N ALA A 247 11.14 30.11 10.36
CA ALA A 247 10.73 31.10 9.37
C ALA A 247 9.99 30.44 8.21
N PHE A 248 10.52 29.34 7.68
CA PHE A 248 9.83 28.52 6.70
C PHE A 248 8.44 28.08 7.20
N TRP A 249 8.37 27.53 8.43
CA TRP A 249 7.12 27.04 9.02
C TRP A 249 6.07 28.14 9.18
N ILE A 250 6.48 29.33 9.62
CA ILE A 250 5.60 30.50 9.78
C ILE A 250 5.09 30.99 8.43
N LEU A 251 5.95 31.07 7.41
CA LEU A 251 5.55 31.49 6.07
C LEU A 251 4.54 30.52 5.45
N ARG A 252 4.81 29.21 5.57
CA ARG A 252 3.89 28.14 5.18
C ARG A 252 2.54 28.28 5.89
N TRP A 253 2.56 28.42 7.22
CA TRP A 253 1.34 28.57 8.01
C TRP A 253 0.53 29.80 7.60
N ARG A 254 1.19 30.94 7.34
CA ARG A 254 0.52 32.15 6.84
C ARG A 254 -0.09 31.97 5.45
N TRP A 255 0.52 31.15 4.60
CA TRP A 255 0.04 30.93 3.23
C TRP A 255 -1.18 30.00 3.18
N TYR A 256 -1.13 28.88 3.90
CA TYR A 256 -2.17 27.85 3.89
C TYR A 256 -3.23 28.03 4.98
N GLY A 257 -2.96 28.80 6.04
CA GLY A 257 -3.87 29.03 7.16
C GLY A 257 -3.87 27.94 8.23
N ASP A 258 -3.47 26.70 7.91
CA ASP A 258 -3.38 25.60 8.86
C ASP A 258 -1.96 25.48 9.47
N PHE A 259 -1.89 25.24 10.79
CA PHE A 259 -0.61 25.16 11.49
C PHE A 259 0.21 23.94 11.07
N TYR A 260 -0.43 22.78 10.94
CA TYR A 260 0.17 21.55 10.40
C TYR A 260 -0.27 21.31 8.95
N PRO A 261 0.48 20.52 8.14
CA PRO A 261 0.07 20.22 6.78
C PRO A 261 -1.27 19.49 6.76
N ASN A 262 -2.06 19.62 5.69
CA ASN A 262 -3.39 19.00 5.64
C ASN A 262 -3.32 17.48 5.85
N THR A 263 -2.27 16.85 5.35
CA THR A 263 -2.01 15.41 5.52
C THR A 263 -1.75 14.98 6.97
N TYR A 264 -1.29 15.89 7.86
CA TYR A 264 -1.20 15.61 9.31
C TYR A 264 -2.58 15.35 9.89
N TYR A 265 -3.56 16.19 9.53
CA TYR A 265 -4.94 16.04 9.95
C TYR A 265 -5.57 14.83 9.27
N ALA A 266 -5.37 14.63 7.97
CA ALA A 266 -5.89 13.49 7.22
C ALA A 266 -5.44 12.14 7.80
N LYS A 267 -4.16 12.03 8.20
CA LYS A 267 -3.59 10.83 8.82
C LYS A 267 -3.81 10.74 10.33
N SER A 268 -4.47 11.73 10.94
CA SER A 268 -4.75 11.79 12.39
C SER A 268 -3.53 11.54 13.27
N ALA A 269 -2.40 12.13 12.87
CA ALA A 269 -1.10 11.89 13.49
C ALA A 269 -1.03 12.33 14.97
N SER A 270 -1.96 13.18 15.43
CA SER A 270 -2.12 13.54 16.84
C SER A 270 -2.57 12.38 17.73
N ILE A 271 -3.28 11.40 17.17
CA ILE A 271 -3.88 10.28 17.90
C ILE A 271 -2.90 9.10 17.88
N PRO A 272 -2.44 8.59 19.04
CA PRO A 272 -1.54 7.43 19.08
C PRO A 272 -2.17 6.17 18.49
N TYR A 273 -1.34 5.33 17.85
CA TYR A 273 -1.71 4.04 17.29
C TYR A 273 -0.65 2.97 17.55
N TRP A 274 -0.32 2.79 18.82
CA TRP A 274 0.78 1.93 19.28
C TRP A 274 0.74 0.50 18.76
N VAL A 275 -0.45 -0.12 18.64
CA VAL A 275 -0.57 -1.51 18.16
C VAL A 275 -0.06 -1.64 16.73
N GLN A 276 -0.60 -0.83 15.83
CA GLN A 276 -0.17 -0.75 14.43
C GLN A 276 1.31 -0.39 14.32
N GLY A 277 1.76 0.63 15.06
CA GLY A 277 3.14 1.08 14.98
C GLY A 277 4.14 0.06 15.51
N SER A 278 3.75 -0.75 16.50
CA SER A 278 4.58 -1.86 16.99
C SER A 278 4.68 -2.99 15.97
N ILE A 279 3.58 -3.31 15.28
CA ILE A 279 3.58 -4.26 14.15
C ILE A 279 4.45 -3.73 13.01
N TYR A 280 4.35 -2.44 12.68
CA TYR A 280 5.16 -1.79 11.66
C TYR A 280 6.66 -1.84 11.97
N VAL A 281 7.05 -1.52 13.21
CA VAL A 281 8.46 -1.59 13.64
C VAL A 281 8.94 -3.05 13.67
N ALA A 282 8.10 -3.98 14.14
CA ALA A 282 8.43 -5.40 14.13
C ALA A 282 8.64 -5.93 12.71
N GLU A 283 7.79 -5.53 11.77
CA GLU A 283 7.93 -5.86 10.34
C GLU A 283 9.21 -5.28 9.76
N PHE A 284 9.51 -4.01 10.03
CA PHE A 284 10.76 -3.42 9.59
C PHE A 284 11.98 -4.15 10.16
N VAL A 285 11.96 -4.53 11.44
CA VAL A 285 13.05 -5.28 12.08
C VAL A 285 13.18 -6.69 11.48
N SER A 286 12.07 -7.39 11.26
CA SER A 286 12.06 -8.74 10.71
C SER A 286 12.50 -8.78 9.25
N ALA A 287 11.98 -7.87 8.42
CA ALA A 287 12.22 -7.82 6.99
C ALA A 287 13.63 -7.32 6.64
N THR A 288 14.16 -6.37 7.40
CA THR A 288 15.54 -5.93 7.18
C THR A 288 16.55 -6.93 7.75
N ARG A 289 16.15 -7.80 8.70
CA ARG A 289 17.02 -8.74 9.42
C ARG A 289 18.28 -8.08 10.01
N VAL A 290 18.22 -6.78 10.29
CA VAL A 290 19.33 -5.96 10.81
C VAL A 290 19.40 -6.10 12.33
N TRP A 291 19.39 -7.35 12.82
CA TRP A 291 19.40 -7.68 14.25
C TRP A 291 20.72 -7.26 14.95
N TRP A 292 21.83 -7.14 14.20
CA TRP A 292 23.15 -6.96 14.81
C TRP A 292 23.50 -5.50 15.23
N PRO A 293 23.19 -4.42 14.48
CA PRO A 293 23.51 -3.05 14.91
C PRO A 293 22.37 -2.32 15.62
N VAL A 294 21.11 -2.71 15.41
CA VAL A 294 19.94 -2.03 16.02
C VAL A 294 19.71 -2.47 17.47
N VAL A 295 20.01 -3.72 17.81
CA VAL A 295 19.79 -4.28 19.15
C VAL A 295 21.09 -4.36 19.96
N PHE A 296 22.16 -4.92 19.38
CA PHE A 296 23.38 -5.18 20.16
C PHE A 296 24.31 -3.97 20.28
N ALA A 297 24.35 -3.05 19.32
CA ALA A 297 25.23 -1.88 19.43
C ALA A 297 24.77 -0.87 20.49
N PRO A 298 23.48 -0.54 20.64
CA PRO A 298 23.02 0.32 21.74
C PRO A 298 23.17 -0.36 23.11
N LEU A 299 22.88 -1.66 23.22
CA LEU A 299 23.04 -2.41 24.47
C LEU A 299 24.53 -2.54 24.87
N ALA A 300 25.42 -2.78 23.91
CA ALA A 300 26.87 -2.78 24.16
C ALA A 300 27.38 -1.37 24.48
N ALA A 301 26.91 -0.32 23.80
CA ALA A 301 27.25 1.07 24.11
C ALA A 301 26.76 1.47 25.51
N LEU A 302 25.55 1.05 25.90
CA LEU A 302 24.98 1.29 27.23
C LEU A 302 25.78 0.54 28.30
N ALA A 303 26.10 -0.74 28.06
CA ALA A 303 26.95 -1.54 28.95
C ALA A 303 28.36 -0.94 29.12
N LEU A 304 28.96 -0.41 28.05
CA LEU A 304 30.25 0.29 28.08
C LEU A 304 30.16 1.68 28.73
N TRP A 305 29.02 2.38 28.56
CA TRP A 305 28.75 3.70 29.18
C TRP A 305 28.63 3.60 30.70
N PHE A 306 28.09 2.49 31.21
CA PHE A 306 28.04 2.18 32.65
C PHE A 306 29.27 1.43 33.16
N GLY A 307 29.96 0.65 32.31
CA GLY A 307 31.12 -0.17 32.68
C GLY A 307 32.46 0.56 32.72
N SER A 308 32.61 1.71 32.04
CA SER A 308 33.88 2.45 32.01
C SER A 308 33.98 3.45 33.17
N ARG A 309 34.16 2.93 34.39
CA ARG A 309 34.87 3.64 35.46
C ARG A 309 36.22 2.95 35.62
N SER A 310 37.29 3.62 35.20
CA SER A 310 38.69 3.20 35.40
C SER A 310 39.22 2.16 34.41
N SER A 311 39.93 2.64 33.37
CA SER A 311 41.20 2.02 33.00
C SER A 311 42.10 3.06 32.34
N LYS A 312 43.13 3.48 33.07
CA LYS A 312 44.13 4.48 32.68
C LYS A 312 45.37 3.88 32.01
N SER A 313 45.32 2.62 31.56
CA SER A 313 46.51 1.98 30.99
C SER A 313 46.15 1.17 29.75
N LEU A 314 46.49 1.72 28.59
CA LEU A 314 47.08 1.03 27.44
C LEU A 314 47.21 2.06 26.29
N THR A 315 48.39 2.07 25.68
CA THR A 315 48.92 3.05 24.73
C THR A 315 48.01 3.37 23.52
N PRO A 316 47.99 4.63 23.02
CA PRO A 316 47.08 5.06 21.96
C PRO A 316 47.73 4.87 20.58
N VAL A 317 47.20 3.96 19.75
CA VAL A 317 47.61 3.83 18.34
C VAL A 317 46.45 4.01 17.35
N THR A 318 45.21 4.21 17.80
CA THR A 318 44.11 4.61 16.91
C THR A 318 43.21 5.63 17.59
N ALA A 319 42.73 6.62 16.82
CA ALA A 319 41.81 7.65 17.29
C ALA A 319 40.54 6.99 17.85
N THR A 320 40.44 6.88 19.16
CA THR A 320 39.27 6.32 19.83
C THR A 320 38.22 7.43 19.92
N VAL A 321 37.14 7.30 19.16
CA VAL A 321 35.96 8.17 19.32
C VAL A 321 35.43 7.94 20.74
N PRO A 322 35.38 8.97 21.60
CA PRO A 322 34.89 8.79 22.95
C PRO A 322 33.45 8.23 22.92
N SER A 323 33.16 7.25 23.78
CA SER A 323 31.81 6.66 23.88
C SER A 323 30.72 7.69 24.24
N ARG A 324 31.12 8.83 24.81
CA ARG A 324 30.25 9.98 25.11
C ARG A 324 30.28 11.07 24.04
N SER A 325 30.76 10.80 22.84
CA SER A 325 30.78 11.83 21.78
C SER A 325 29.36 12.26 21.38
N PRO A 326 29.16 13.54 20.99
CA PRO A 326 27.88 14.01 20.43
C PRO A 326 27.37 13.14 19.28
N PHE A 327 28.26 12.53 18.51
CA PHE A 327 27.90 11.58 17.45
C PHE A 327 27.10 10.37 17.98
N PHE A 328 27.59 9.68 19.01
CA PHE A 328 26.88 8.51 19.57
C PHE A 328 25.56 8.92 20.22
N VAL A 329 25.56 10.04 20.94
CA VAL A 329 24.33 10.57 21.56
C VAL A 329 23.29 10.86 20.48
N PHE A 330 23.64 11.63 19.45
CA PHE A 330 22.70 11.95 18.37
C PHE A 330 22.21 10.71 17.64
N SER A 331 23.10 9.78 17.30
CA SER A 331 22.76 8.62 16.47
C SER A 331 21.88 7.61 17.22
N ILE A 332 22.25 7.26 18.47
CA ILE A 332 21.50 6.30 19.27
C ILE A 332 20.23 6.93 19.81
N PHE A 333 20.32 8.08 20.49
CA PHE A 333 19.14 8.74 21.05
C PHE A 333 18.18 9.21 19.95
N GLY A 334 18.70 9.79 18.86
CA GLY A 334 17.88 10.19 17.72
C GLY A 334 17.20 9.01 17.03
N GLY A 335 17.93 7.91 16.78
CA GLY A 335 17.36 6.70 16.20
C GLY A 335 16.27 6.07 17.07
N LEU A 336 16.47 6.02 18.40
CA LEU A 336 15.48 5.47 19.33
C LEU A 336 14.26 6.38 19.49
N VAL A 337 14.44 7.70 19.60
CA VAL A 337 13.34 8.67 19.64
C VAL A 337 12.52 8.59 18.36
N TRP A 338 13.18 8.45 17.21
CA TRP A 338 12.49 8.27 15.93
C TRP A 338 11.70 6.97 15.87
N LEU A 339 12.28 5.82 16.26
CA LEU A 339 11.52 4.56 16.30
C LEU A 339 10.34 4.61 17.27
N LEU A 340 10.51 5.26 18.43
CA LEU A 340 9.42 5.47 19.38
C LEU A 340 8.32 6.37 18.79
N TYR A 341 8.69 7.42 18.06
CA TYR A 341 7.76 8.26 17.33
C TYR A 341 6.99 7.45 16.27
N VAL A 342 7.69 6.66 15.45
CA VAL A 342 7.11 5.79 14.43
C VAL A 342 6.12 4.80 15.07
N ALA A 343 6.50 4.16 16.18
CA ALA A 343 5.61 3.27 16.92
C ALA A 343 4.38 4.02 17.50
N ARG A 344 4.57 5.25 17.99
CA ARG A 344 3.48 6.08 18.53
C ARG A 344 2.44 6.41 17.48
N VAL A 345 2.85 6.88 16.31
CA VAL A 345 1.92 7.39 15.29
C VAL A 345 1.22 6.28 14.51
N GLY A 346 1.73 5.04 14.59
CA GLY A 346 1.18 3.89 13.87
C GLY A 346 1.99 3.48 12.65
N GLY A 347 3.23 3.96 12.50
CA GLY A 347 4.01 3.74 11.29
C GLY A 347 3.43 4.45 10.07
N ASP A 348 3.65 3.87 8.89
CA ASP A 348 2.98 4.28 7.65
C ASP A 348 2.27 3.07 7.04
N PHE A 349 1.42 3.30 6.04
CA PHE A 349 0.85 2.20 5.26
C PHE A 349 1.87 1.61 4.26
N MET A 350 2.91 2.38 3.91
CA MET A 350 4.04 1.95 3.09
C MET A 350 5.09 1.23 3.93
N GLU A 351 5.42 0.00 3.56
CA GLU A 351 6.50 -0.75 4.19
C GLU A 351 7.82 0.07 4.20
N PHE A 352 8.54 0.00 5.32
CA PHE A 352 9.83 0.68 5.61
C PHE A 352 9.87 2.21 5.60
N ARG A 353 8.98 2.93 4.93
CA ARG A 353 9.06 4.40 4.70
C ARG A 353 9.48 5.20 5.93
N PHE A 354 8.78 5.03 7.05
CA PHE A 354 9.04 5.80 8.25
C PHE A 354 10.26 5.27 9.01
N ALA A 355 10.46 3.96 9.03
CA ALA A 355 11.56 3.34 9.77
C ALA A 355 12.92 3.45 9.06
N LEU A 356 12.94 3.76 7.75
CA LEU A 356 14.15 3.84 6.93
C LEU A 356 15.23 4.75 7.53
N THR A 357 14.87 5.86 8.16
CA THR A 357 15.85 6.79 8.76
C THR A 357 16.65 6.16 9.92
N SER A 358 16.04 5.25 10.68
CA SER A 358 16.73 4.61 11.81
C SER A 358 17.79 3.61 11.37
N LEU A 359 17.60 2.95 10.22
CA LEU A 359 18.53 1.93 9.72
C LEU A 359 19.98 2.45 9.55
N PRO A 360 20.24 3.44 8.69
CA PRO A 360 21.59 3.95 8.49
C PRO A 360 22.11 4.71 9.71
N LEU A 361 21.24 5.37 10.49
CA LEU A 361 21.64 6.13 11.66
C LEU A 361 22.18 5.21 12.78
N LEU A 362 21.43 4.16 13.12
CA LEU A 362 21.84 3.17 14.12
C LEU A 362 22.95 2.26 13.58
N GLY A 363 22.89 1.90 12.29
CA GLY A 363 23.96 1.17 11.60
C GLY A 363 25.30 1.88 11.67
N LEU A 364 25.31 3.21 11.48
CA LEU A 364 26.51 4.03 11.55
C LEU A 364 27.09 4.06 12.97
N ALA A 365 26.24 4.20 13.99
CA ALA A 365 26.66 4.08 15.39
C ALA A 365 27.26 2.70 15.69
N GLY A 366 26.62 1.62 15.21
CA GLY A 366 27.08 0.26 15.41
C GLY A 366 28.44 -0.02 14.78
N GLU A 367 28.64 0.38 13.53
CA GLU A 367 29.92 0.21 12.84
C GLU A 367 31.04 0.98 13.52
N VAL A 368 30.82 2.26 13.86
CA VAL A 368 31.80 3.10 14.57
C VAL A 368 32.13 2.52 15.94
N LEU A 369 31.13 2.00 16.66
CA LEU A 369 31.35 1.33 17.96
C LEU A 369 32.25 0.11 17.79
N VAL A 370 31.93 -0.79 16.86
CA VAL A 370 32.74 -1.98 16.58
C VAL A 370 34.17 -1.56 16.25
N TRP A 371 34.38 -0.60 15.36
CA TRP A 371 35.72 -0.18 14.98
C TRP A 371 36.50 0.48 16.12
N SER A 372 35.81 1.16 17.02
CA SER A 372 36.43 1.79 18.20
C SER A 372 36.90 0.77 19.25
N GLN A 373 36.30 -0.42 19.31
CA GLN A 373 36.55 -1.42 20.35
C GLN A 373 37.30 -2.67 19.83
N TRP A 374 37.16 -3.03 18.56
CA TRP A 374 37.51 -4.36 18.07
C TRP A 374 38.92 -4.41 17.46
N ARG A 375 39.86 -5.00 18.21
CA ARG A 375 41.28 -5.18 17.83
C ARG A 375 41.57 -6.46 17.03
N ALA A 376 40.54 -7.11 16.48
CA ALA A 376 40.69 -8.39 15.76
C ALA A 376 41.44 -8.25 14.42
N PRO A 377 42.18 -9.28 13.95
CA PRO A 377 42.84 -9.28 12.65
C PRO A 377 41.85 -9.20 11.49
N PHE A 378 42.30 -8.67 10.34
CA PHE A 378 41.50 -8.37 9.15
C PHE A 378 40.60 -9.54 8.68
N ALA A 379 41.09 -10.77 8.72
CA ALA A 379 40.35 -11.96 8.31
C ALA A 379 39.14 -12.28 9.22
N ALA A 380 39.25 -12.04 10.53
CA ALA A 380 38.13 -12.24 11.46
C ALA A 380 37.06 -11.15 11.29
N ARG A 381 37.46 -9.94 10.91
CA ARG A 381 36.55 -8.83 10.58
C ARG A 381 35.78 -9.08 9.29
N LEU A 382 36.46 -9.59 8.26
CA LEU A 382 35.83 -10.01 7.01
C LEU A 382 34.87 -11.19 7.20
N ALA A 383 35.26 -12.20 7.99
CA ALA A 383 34.40 -13.33 8.31
C ALA A 383 33.14 -12.90 9.08
N ALA A 384 33.27 -11.99 10.05
CA ALA A 384 32.12 -11.41 10.75
C ALA A 384 31.22 -10.58 9.82
N ALA A 385 31.80 -9.79 8.92
CA ALA A 385 31.05 -9.07 7.88
C ALA A 385 30.33 -10.05 6.93
N PHE A 386 30.95 -11.15 6.54
CA PHE A 386 30.35 -12.17 5.68
C PHE A 386 29.20 -12.92 6.38
N VAL A 387 29.35 -13.26 7.66
CA VAL A 387 28.30 -13.87 8.50
C VAL A 387 27.13 -12.91 8.73
N VAL A 388 27.39 -11.61 8.76
CA VAL A 388 26.38 -10.54 8.80
C VAL A 388 25.69 -10.31 7.45
N LEU A 389 26.42 -10.44 6.33
CA LEU A 389 25.93 -10.16 4.98
C LEU A 389 25.12 -11.33 4.39
N LEU A 390 25.40 -12.58 4.80
CA LEU A 390 24.70 -13.78 4.29
C LEU A 390 23.18 -13.78 4.55
N PRO A 391 22.67 -13.42 5.74
CA PRO A 391 21.23 -13.37 6.01
C PRO A 391 20.51 -12.17 5.37
N LEU A 392 21.26 -11.14 4.95
CA LEU A 392 20.75 -9.89 4.36
C LEU A 392 20.43 -10.01 2.86
N ALA A 393 20.85 -11.10 2.21
CA ALA A 393 20.59 -11.38 0.80
C ALA A 393 19.23 -12.07 0.55
N GLN A 394 18.43 -12.31 1.60
CA GLN A 394 17.14 -12.97 1.48
C GLN A 394 16.00 -11.98 1.67
N ASP A 395 15.31 -11.70 0.57
CA ASP A 395 14.05 -10.97 0.51
C ASP A 395 12.95 -11.80 1.18
N ARG A 396 12.51 -11.47 2.41
CA ARG A 396 11.15 -11.76 2.90
C ARG A 396 10.91 -11.14 4.28
N GLY A 397 10.20 -10.01 4.29
CA GLY A 397 9.32 -9.63 5.40
C GLY A 397 8.09 -10.54 5.47
N PHE A 398 7.20 -10.32 6.43
CA PHE A 398 5.93 -11.04 6.53
C PHE A 398 4.85 -10.44 5.60
N VAL A 399 5.04 -9.23 5.07
CA VAL A 399 4.18 -8.64 4.03
C VAL A 399 4.55 -9.22 2.67
N LEU A 400 3.66 -9.99 2.06
CA LEU A 400 3.87 -10.53 0.71
C LEU A 400 3.50 -9.51 -0.38
N PRO A 401 4.03 -9.66 -1.61
CA PRO A 401 3.60 -8.86 -2.75
C PRO A 401 2.08 -8.88 -2.93
N MET A 402 1.50 -7.73 -3.26
CA MET A 402 0.06 -7.51 -3.42
C MET A 402 -0.79 -7.81 -2.17
N GLN A 403 -0.16 -8.02 -1.01
CA GLN A 403 -0.84 -8.23 0.26
C GLN A 403 -0.90 -6.93 1.06
N LYS A 404 -1.99 -6.78 1.82
CA LYS A 404 -2.12 -5.80 2.90
C LYS A 404 -2.20 -6.56 4.22
N LEU A 405 -1.16 -6.48 5.05
CA LEU A 405 -1.14 -7.10 6.37
C LEU A 405 -1.31 -6.01 7.42
N GLU A 406 -2.39 -6.08 8.21
CA GLU A 406 -2.66 -5.08 9.26
C GLU A 406 -2.49 -3.65 8.70
N HIS A 407 -3.09 -3.33 7.55
CA HIS A 407 -2.98 -2.04 6.85
C HIS A 407 -1.62 -1.62 6.27
N ILE A 408 -0.56 -2.42 6.44
CA ILE A 408 0.77 -2.23 5.85
C ILE A 408 0.83 -2.94 4.50
N ALA A 409 1.44 -2.31 3.50
CA ALA A 409 1.58 -2.84 2.15
C ALA A 409 2.99 -2.61 1.59
N LEU A 410 3.47 -3.59 0.84
CA LEU A 410 4.62 -3.42 -0.06
C LEU A 410 4.14 -2.71 -1.32
N GLU A 411 4.10 -1.39 -1.29
CA GLU A 411 3.47 -0.57 -2.34
C GLU A 411 4.19 -0.70 -3.70
N SER A 412 5.49 -1.02 -3.74
CA SER A 412 6.20 -1.34 -4.99
C SER A 412 5.58 -2.49 -5.79
N SER A 413 4.90 -3.43 -5.12
CA SER A 413 4.18 -4.51 -5.80
C SER A 413 2.89 -4.05 -6.48
N PHE A 414 2.29 -2.95 -6.04
CA PHE A 414 1.05 -2.38 -6.60
C PHE A 414 1.30 -1.35 -7.71
N TYR A 415 2.49 -0.73 -7.72
CA TYR A 415 2.86 0.31 -8.69
C TYR A 415 4.22 0.07 -9.39
N PRO A 416 4.52 -1.15 -9.87
CA PRO A 416 5.79 -1.41 -10.52
C PRO A 416 5.89 -0.64 -11.85
N VAL A 417 7.08 -0.12 -12.15
CA VAL A 417 7.38 0.49 -13.45
C VAL A 417 7.66 -0.63 -14.44
N LYS A 418 6.82 -0.74 -15.47
CA LYS A 418 6.94 -1.75 -16.54
C LYS A 418 7.90 -1.31 -17.63
N THR A 419 7.80 -0.06 -18.05
CA THR A 419 8.67 0.55 -19.06
C THR A 419 8.96 2.00 -18.68
N TRP A 420 10.15 2.49 -19.03
CA TRP A 420 10.53 3.91 -18.82
C TRP A 420 10.32 4.77 -20.07
N ASN A 421 10.29 4.17 -21.25
CA ASN A 421 10.05 4.85 -22.51
C ASN A 421 9.19 3.98 -23.47
N PRO A 422 7.89 4.27 -23.61
CA PRO A 422 7.13 5.24 -22.82
C PRO A 422 7.09 4.84 -21.34
N LEU A 423 6.97 5.83 -20.43
CA LEU A 423 6.78 5.54 -19.01
C LEU A 423 5.44 4.84 -18.80
N VAL A 424 5.46 3.64 -18.24
CA VAL A 424 4.26 2.87 -17.89
C VAL A 424 4.42 2.32 -16.49
N VAL A 425 3.51 2.72 -15.60
CA VAL A 425 3.37 2.11 -14.27
C VAL A 425 2.24 1.09 -14.34
N ASP A 426 2.50 -0.16 -14.02
CA ASP A 426 1.49 -1.22 -14.10
C ASP A 426 0.53 -1.18 -12.90
N SER A 427 -0.39 -0.23 -12.95
CA SER A 427 -1.44 -0.07 -11.94
C SER A 427 -2.76 0.35 -12.59
N GLY A 428 -3.87 0.04 -11.90
CA GLY A 428 -5.19 0.52 -12.32
C GLY A 428 -5.28 2.04 -12.35
N MET A 429 -4.63 2.72 -11.38
CA MET A 429 -4.61 4.19 -11.29
C MET A 429 -3.88 4.84 -12.46
N PHE A 430 -2.75 4.26 -12.90
CA PHE A 430 -2.04 4.75 -14.08
C PHE A 430 -2.89 4.61 -15.34
N ARG A 431 -3.50 3.44 -15.57
CA ARG A 431 -4.40 3.22 -16.71
C ARG A 431 -5.58 4.18 -16.72
N GLN A 432 -6.17 4.42 -15.55
CA GLN A 432 -7.26 5.37 -15.37
C GLN A 432 -6.82 6.82 -15.66
N ALA A 433 -5.65 7.22 -15.16
CA ALA A 433 -5.10 8.56 -15.37
C ALA A 433 -4.86 8.87 -16.85
N ILE A 434 -4.23 7.94 -17.58
CA ILE A 434 -3.96 8.07 -19.02
C ILE A 434 -5.26 8.00 -19.82
N GLY A 435 -6.20 7.12 -19.45
CA GLY A 435 -7.51 7.03 -20.08
C GLY A 435 -8.32 8.33 -19.97
N LEU A 436 -8.34 8.95 -18.80
CA LEU A 436 -8.97 10.26 -18.59
C LEU A 436 -8.27 11.36 -19.40
N ALA A 437 -6.94 11.38 -19.41
CA ALA A 437 -6.20 12.38 -20.18
C ALA A 437 -6.45 12.27 -21.69
N ALA A 438 -6.65 11.04 -22.20
CA ALA A 438 -7.02 10.79 -23.58
C ALA A 438 -8.47 11.20 -23.89
N ALA A 439 -9.40 10.90 -22.96
CA ALA A 439 -10.82 11.22 -23.12
C ALA A 439 -11.11 12.72 -23.07
N LYS A 440 -10.25 13.52 -22.43
CA LYS A 440 -10.40 14.98 -22.25
C LYS A 440 -11.80 15.33 -21.70
N PRO A 441 -12.15 14.86 -20.49
CA PRO A 441 -13.45 15.13 -19.89
C PRO A 441 -13.69 16.65 -19.75
N PRO A 442 -14.96 17.07 -19.68
CA PRO A 442 -15.30 18.46 -19.38
C PRO A 442 -14.64 18.89 -18.06
N ASN A 443 -14.34 20.20 -17.96
CA ASN A 443 -13.68 20.80 -16.80
C ASN A 443 -14.65 20.90 -15.61
N GLU A 444 -15.02 19.74 -15.07
CA GLU A 444 -15.97 19.56 -13.99
C GLU A 444 -15.31 18.79 -12.84
N MET A 445 -15.76 19.04 -11.61
CA MET A 445 -15.13 18.49 -10.42
C MET A 445 -15.28 16.96 -10.37
N LEU A 446 -14.14 16.26 -10.28
CA LEU A 446 -14.03 14.82 -10.19
C LEU A 446 -13.66 14.38 -8.77
N ALA A 447 -14.40 13.43 -8.19
CA ALA A 447 -14.09 12.82 -6.90
C ALA A 447 -13.36 11.48 -7.03
N LEU A 448 -12.31 11.30 -6.23
CA LEU A 448 -11.55 10.06 -6.08
C LEU A 448 -10.73 10.08 -4.78
N GLY A 449 -10.35 8.92 -4.26
CA GLY A 449 -9.56 8.74 -3.04
C GLY A 449 -8.07 8.55 -3.35
N CYS A 450 -7.72 7.75 -4.37
CA CYS A 450 -6.34 7.60 -4.84
C CYS A 450 -6.03 8.64 -5.92
N VAL A 451 -5.71 9.86 -5.49
CA VAL A 451 -5.75 11.05 -6.37
C VAL A 451 -4.47 11.32 -7.16
N GLY A 452 -3.37 10.64 -6.87
CA GLY A 452 -2.03 11.04 -7.30
C GLY A 452 -1.86 11.05 -8.82
N MET A 453 -1.80 9.87 -9.44
CA MET A 453 -1.52 9.73 -10.87
C MET A 453 -2.59 10.42 -11.72
N VAL A 454 -3.86 10.24 -11.37
CA VAL A 454 -4.98 10.91 -12.06
C VAL A 454 -4.81 12.41 -12.01
N GLY A 455 -4.46 12.96 -10.84
CA GLY A 455 -4.30 14.40 -10.68
C GLY A 455 -3.13 14.98 -11.46
N TYR A 456 -2.00 14.30 -11.54
CA TYR A 456 -0.85 14.80 -12.28
C TYR A 456 -1.05 14.75 -13.80
N TYR A 457 -1.59 13.66 -14.35
CA TYR A 457 -1.80 13.55 -15.81
C TYR A 457 -2.99 14.40 -16.30
N ASN A 458 -3.84 14.87 -15.39
CA ASN A 458 -5.02 15.70 -15.69
C ASN A 458 -4.95 17.02 -14.91
N LEU A 459 -3.89 17.82 -15.14
CA LEU A 459 -3.61 19.05 -14.38
C LEU A 459 -4.75 20.09 -14.43
N ASP A 460 -5.48 20.15 -15.55
CA ASP A 460 -6.56 21.10 -15.74
C ASP A 460 -7.88 20.64 -15.12
N LEU A 461 -7.99 19.35 -14.74
CA LEU A 461 -9.20 18.79 -14.15
C LEU A 461 -9.22 19.05 -12.63
N PRO A 462 -10.23 19.75 -12.10
CA PRO A 462 -10.40 19.93 -10.67
C PRO A 462 -10.75 18.60 -10.02
N ILE A 463 -10.02 18.26 -8.96
CA ILE A 463 -10.15 16.97 -8.27
C ILE A 463 -10.48 17.18 -6.80
N PHE A 464 -11.56 16.57 -6.35
CA PHE A 464 -11.95 16.46 -4.96
C PHE A 464 -11.41 15.16 -4.36
N ASP A 465 -10.51 15.27 -3.39
CA ASP A 465 -9.94 14.12 -2.69
C ASP A 465 -10.88 13.62 -1.60
N THR A 466 -11.39 12.39 -1.77
CA THR A 466 -12.36 11.79 -0.85
C THR A 466 -11.74 11.24 0.43
N TYR A 467 -10.41 11.07 0.51
CA TYR A 467 -9.68 10.71 1.74
C TYR A 467 -9.09 11.91 2.47
N GLY A 468 -9.10 13.09 1.84
CA GLY A 468 -8.78 14.35 2.49
C GLY A 468 -7.29 14.66 2.62
N LYS A 469 -6.40 14.04 1.84
CA LYS A 469 -5.01 14.52 1.73
C LYS A 469 -4.99 15.92 1.10
N ALA A 470 -5.81 16.18 0.09
CA ALA A 470 -5.94 17.47 -0.59
C ALA A 470 -7.26 18.21 -0.34
N SER A 471 -8.19 17.65 0.45
CA SER A 471 -9.46 18.30 0.83
C SER A 471 -9.44 18.67 2.31
N ARG A 472 -9.55 19.97 2.63
CA ARG A 472 -9.41 20.48 4.02
C ARG A 472 -10.52 19.97 4.93
N GLU A 473 -11.76 20.00 4.47
CA GLU A 473 -12.95 19.62 5.24
C GLU A 473 -12.88 18.15 5.65
N VAL A 474 -12.52 17.27 4.71
CA VAL A 474 -12.41 15.83 4.96
C VAL A 474 -11.26 15.55 5.93
N ALA A 475 -10.12 16.24 5.79
CA ALA A 475 -8.96 16.07 6.66
C ALA A 475 -9.23 16.39 8.12
N HIS A 476 -10.09 17.36 8.41
CA HIS A 476 -10.37 17.86 9.77
C HIS A 476 -11.47 17.10 10.50
N ARG A 477 -12.08 16.11 9.87
CA ARG A 477 -13.10 15.26 10.52
C ARG A 477 -12.52 14.39 11.63
N PRO A 478 -13.33 14.03 12.64
CA PRO A 478 -12.91 13.04 13.62
C PRO A 478 -12.76 11.66 12.95
N VAL A 479 -11.74 10.92 13.36
CA VAL A 479 -11.64 9.49 13.00
C VAL A 479 -12.57 8.69 13.89
N LEU A 480 -13.50 7.96 13.28
CA LEU A 480 -14.43 7.09 14.01
C LEU A 480 -13.77 5.79 14.45
N LYS A 481 -12.90 5.22 13.60
CA LYS A 481 -12.19 3.97 13.86
C LYS A 481 -10.80 4.02 13.23
N ARG A 482 -9.79 3.61 14.00
CA ARG A 482 -8.43 3.47 13.49
C ARG A 482 -8.34 2.33 12.48
N GLY A 483 -7.58 2.55 11.42
CA GLY A 483 -7.41 1.63 10.30
C GLY A 483 -6.20 2.00 9.47
N ARG A 484 -6.31 1.97 8.13
CA ARG A 484 -5.16 2.27 7.26
C ARG A 484 -4.80 3.75 7.31
N PRO A 485 -3.60 4.14 7.81
CA PRO A 485 -3.24 5.56 7.93
C PRO A 485 -3.47 6.34 6.63
N GLY A 486 -4.18 7.47 6.74
CA GLY A 486 -4.52 8.32 5.59
C GLY A 486 -5.66 7.82 4.72
N HIS A 487 -6.35 6.74 5.11
CA HIS A 487 -7.56 6.20 4.48
C HIS A 487 -8.67 5.97 5.51
N GLU A 488 -8.55 6.58 6.70
CA GLU A 488 -9.46 6.42 7.84
C GLU A 488 -10.63 7.42 7.80
N LYS A 489 -10.49 8.49 7.01
CA LYS A 489 -11.51 9.53 6.82
C LYS A 489 -12.02 9.44 5.41
N THR A 490 -13.32 9.61 5.25
CA THR A 490 -13.97 9.64 3.94
C THR A 490 -14.90 10.85 3.84
N ALA A 491 -15.04 11.35 2.62
CA ALA A 491 -16.00 12.38 2.28
C ALA A 491 -17.45 11.88 2.49
N THR A 492 -18.35 12.79 2.86
CA THR A 492 -19.80 12.53 2.95
C THR A 492 -20.48 13.07 1.70
N ARG A 493 -21.74 12.70 1.51
CA ARG A 493 -22.60 13.23 0.45
C ARG A 493 -22.66 14.76 0.44
N GLU A 494 -22.69 15.37 1.61
CA GLU A 494 -22.75 16.82 1.76
C GLU A 494 -21.46 17.50 1.28
N ASP A 495 -20.29 16.92 1.54
CA ASP A 495 -19.03 17.49 1.04
C ASP A 495 -18.99 17.49 -0.49
N LEU A 496 -19.39 16.38 -1.11
CA LEU A 496 -19.39 16.25 -2.56
C LEU A 496 -20.33 17.26 -3.20
N ARG A 497 -21.54 17.42 -2.64
CA ARG A 497 -22.51 18.42 -3.09
C ARG A 497 -21.95 19.83 -2.93
N LYS A 498 -21.37 20.15 -1.78
CA LYS A 498 -20.79 21.47 -1.50
C LYS A 498 -19.59 21.78 -2.41
N ALA A 499 -18.78 20.77 -2.73
CA ALA A 499 -17.63 20.88 -3.62
C ALA A 499 -18.03 20.91 -5.11
N GLY A 500 -19.33 20.77 -5.43
CA GLY A 500 -19.81 20.75 -6.82
C GLY A 500 -19.31 19.54 -7.61
N VAL A 501 -19.09 18.41 -6.95
CA VAL A 501 -18.65 17.16 -7.60
C VAL A 501 -19.73 16.71 -8.58
N VAL A 502 -19.34 16.58 -9.85
CA VAL A 502 -20.21 16.08 -10.92
C VAL A 502 -19.93 14.61 -11.20
N TRP A 503 -18.66 14.21 -11.13
CA TRP A 503 -18.19 12.87 -11.47
C TRP A 503 -17.48 12.23 -10.28
N SER A 504 -17.58 10.91 -10.15
CA SER A 504 -16.73 10.16 -9.22
C SER A 504 -16.21 8.89 -9.87
N VAL A 505 -14.92 8.62 -9.69
CA VAL A 505 -14.33 7.36 -10.15
C VAL A 505 -14.32 6.27 -9.08
N ASP A 506 -14.44 6.69 -7.82
CA ASP A 506 -14.58 5.79 -6.70
C ASP A 506 -16.04 5.70 -6.24
N PRO A 507 -16.46 4.56 -5.69
CA PRO A 507 -17.74 4.40 -5.05
C PRO A 507 -17.76 5.24 -3.76
N VAL A 508 -18.22 6.49 -3.86
CA VAL A 508 -18.27 7.41 -2.71
C VAL A 508 -19.40 7.07 -1.74
N TRP A 509 -20.17 6.02 -2.03
CA TRP A 509 -21.28 5.55 -1.22
C TRP A 509 -21.10 4.08 -0.82
N SER A 510 -20.92 3.83 0.49
CA SER A 510 -20.70 2.48 1.02
C SER A 510 -21.86 1.50 0.79
N ALA A 511 -23.10 2.00 0.62
CA ALA A 511 -24.28 1.17 0.34
C ALA A 511 -24.44 0.78 -1.14
N PHE A 512 -23.71 1.44 -2.06
CA PHE A 512 -23.87 1.26 -3.52
C PHE A 512 -22.55 0.83 -4.19
N ASN A 513 -21.61 0.33 -3.37
CA ASN A 513 -20.26 -0.05 -3.77
C ASN A 513 -20.25 -1.17 -4.83
N ASN A 514 -21.32 -1.98 -4.87
CA ASN A 514 -21.49 -3.05 -5.86
C ASN A 514 -22.21 -2.57 -7.14
N ASP A 515 -22.89 -1.42 -7.09
CA ASP A 515 -23.86 -0.95 -8.10
C ASP A 515 -23.39 0.30 -8.86
N THR A 516 -22.26 0.87 -8.48
CA THR A 516 -21.60 1.98 -9.19
C THR A 516 -20.29 1.51 -9.80
N ARG A 517 -20.17 1.58 -11.13
CA ARG A 517 -18.92 1.22 -11.84
C ARG A 517 -18.53 2.29 -12.84
N VAL A 518 -17.23 2.61 -12.86
CA VAL A 518 -16.60 3.36 -13.94
C VAL A 518 -15.87 2.37 -14.84
N SER A 519 -16.26 2.33 -16.11
CA SER A 519 -15.64 1.45 -17.12
C SER A 519 -15.03 2.29 -18.23
N TYR A 520 -13.87 1.88 -18.72
CA TYR A 520 -13.17 2.52 -19.82
C TYR A 520 -13.16 1.58 -21.01
N LYS A 521 -13.73 2.01 -22.12
CA LYS A 521 -13.72 1.27 -23.39
C LYS A 521 -13.55 2.26 -24.55
N ASP A 522 -12.65 1.95 -25.48
CA ASP A 522 -12.45 2.70 -26.73
C ASP A 522 -12.14 4.20 -26.55
N GLY A 523 -11.37 4.56 -25.51
CA GLY A 523 -10.98 5.95 -25.24
C GLY A 523 -12.07 6.82 -24.60
N GLN A 524 -13.18 6.22 -24.15
CA GLN A 524 -14.26 6.90 -23.44
C GLN A 524 -14.46 6.32 -22.04
N ALA A 525 -14.71 7.21 -21.08
CA ALA A 525 -15.02 6.88 -19.69
C ALA A 525 -16.53 6.84 -19.50
N TRP A 526 -17.04 5.74 -18.94
CA TRP A 526 -18.46 5.51 -18.73
C TRP A 526 -18.75 5.39 -17.24
N LEU A 527 -19.65 6.24 -16.73
CA LEU A 527 -20.15 6.17 -15.36
C LEU A 527 -21.52 5.47 -15.36
N VAL A 528 -21.64 4.37 -14.62
CA VAL A 528 -22.95 3.72 -14.40
C VAL A 528 -23.32 3.87 -12.93
N ARG A 529 -24.42 4.57 -12.65
CA ARG A 529 -25.11 4.58 -11.35
C ARG A 529 -26.33 3.67 -11.47
N LEU A 530 -26.31 2.49 -10.85
CA LEU A 530 -27.51 1.69 -10.64
C LEU A 530 -28.10 2.01 -9.26
N GLU A 531 -29.36 2.40 -9.24
CA GLU A 531 -30.13 2.59 -8.01
C GLU A 531 -31.00 1.34 -7.79
N PRO A 532 -30.78 0.56 -6.70
CA PRO A 532 -31.46 -0.71 -6.46
C PRO A 532 -32.99 -0.62 -6.47
N SER A 533 -33.56 0.48 -5.97
CA SER A 533 -35.01 0.71 -5.99
C SER A 533 -35.57 0.82 -7.42
N MET A 534 -34.79 1.33 -8.36
CA MET A 534 -35.17 1.41 -9.79
C MET A 534 -35.14 0.03 -10.46
N LEU A 535 -34.18 -0.83 -10.09
CA LEU A 535 -34.12 -2.22 -10.55
C LEU A 535 -35.30 -3.04 -10.02
N GLU A 536 -35.63 -2.88 -8.74
CA GLU A 536 -36.78 -3.55 -8.11
C GLU A 536 -38.11 -3.06 -8.68
N TRP A 537 -38.27 -1.74 -8.86
CA TRP A 537 -39.45 -1.19 -9.51
C TRP A 537 -39.61 -1.71 -10.93
N ALA A 538 -38.57 -1.66 -11.77
CA ALA A 538 -38.68 -2.09 -13.16
C ALA A 538 -38.88 -3.60 -13.31
N ARG A 539 -38.29 -4.42 -12.42
CA ARG A 539 -38.59 -5.86 -12.32
C ARG A 539 -40.04 -6.10 -11.90
N SER A 540 -40.58 -5.30 -10.97
CA SER A 540 -41.99 -5.39 -10.55
C SER A 540 -42.97 -4.99 -11.66
N GLN A 541 -42.53 -4.15 -12.62
CA GLN A 541 -43.29 -3.80 -13.83
C GLN A 541 -43.09 -4.80 -14.99
N GLY A 542 -42.44 -5.94 -14.77
CA GLY A 542 -42.18 -6.95 -15.81
C GLY A 542 -41.23 -6.49 -16.92
N ARG A 543 -40.49 -5.39 -16.70
CA ARG A 543 -39.53 -4.85 -17.66
C ARG A 543 -38.17 -5.52 -17.44
N ASN A 544 -37.62 -6.11 -18.50
CA ASN A 544 -36.26 -6.65 -18.47
C ASN A 544 -35.26 -5.50 -18.62
N VAL A 545 -34.70 -5.03 -17.51
CA VAL A 545 -33.76 -3.92 -17.48
C VAL A 545 -32.36 -4.44 -17.77
N ASP A 546 -31.93 -4.36 -19.04
CA ASP A 546 -30.54 -4.58 -19.41
C ASP A 546 -29.74 -3.27 -19.23
N PRO A 547 -28.79 -3.20 -18.27
CA PRO A 547 -28.01 -2.01 -18.00
C PRO A 547 -27.20 -1.51 -19.20
N LYS A 548 -26.81 -2.40 -20.12
CA LYS A 548 -26.13 -2.03 -21.38
C LYS A 548 -27.08 -1.34 -22.36
N ARG A 549 -28.36 -1.70 -22.35
CA ARG A 549 -29.38 -1.14 -23.26
C ARG A 549 -29.85 0.24 -22.80
N MET A 550 -29.95 0.45 -21.47
CA MET A 550 -30.22 1.77 -20.89
C MET A 550 -29.07 2.75 -21.10
N LEU A 551 -27.82 2.28 -21.00
CA LEU A 551 -26.63 3.07 -21.31
C LEU A 551 -26.69 3.67 -22.72
N ASN A 552 -27.23 2.93 -23.70
CA ASN A 552 -27.39 3.41 -25.08
C ASN A 552 -28.52 4.44 -25.26
N GLN A 553 -29.51 4.49 -24.36
CA GLN A 553 -30.63 5.45 -24.43
C GLN A 553 -30.30 6.79 -23.77
N VAL A 554 -29.47 6.79 -22.72
CA VAL A 554 -28.99 8.01 -22.05
C VAL A 554 -27.97 8.79 -22.90
N ILE A 555 -27.32 8.11 -23.86
CA ILE A 555 -26.38 8.70 -24.83
C ILE A 555 -27.04 9.71 -25.78
N ASP A 556 -28.35 9.63 -26.00
CA ASP A 556 -29.06 10.47 -26.98
C ASP A 556 -29.58 11.81 -26.41
N ALA A 557 -29.41 12.09 -25.11
CA ALA A 557 -29.89 13.32 -24.46
C ALA A 557 -28.85 14.46 -24.48
N THR A 558 -29.22 15.62 -25.02
CA THR A 558 -28.28 16.63 -25.52
C THR A 558 -27.91 17.76 -24.55
N THR A 559 -28.57 17.94 -23.39
CA THR A 559 -28.17 18.98 -22.40
C THR A 559 -28.17 18.53 -20.93
N ALA A 560 -27.45 19.28 -20.06
CA ALA A 560 -27.24 18.99 -18.63
C ALA A 560 -28.47 19.25 -17.75
N ALA A 561 -29.35 20.18 -18.16
CA ALA A 561 -30.62 20.46 -17.48
C ALA A 561 -31.64 19.34 -17.74
N GLU A 562 -31.73 18.84 -18.97
CA GLU A 562 -32.63 17.72 -19.32
C GLU A 562 -32.25 16.40 -18.63
N ARG A 563 -30.95 16.16 -18.38
CA ARG A 563 -30.48 15.00 -17.62
C ARG A 563 -30.80 15.09 -16.13
N LEU A 564 -30.79 16.30 -15.57
CA LEU A 564 -31.19 16.54 -14.17
C LEU A 564 -32.73 16.51 -14.03
N ASP A 565 -33.48 17.09 -14.96
CA ASP A 565 -34.95 17.06 -14.96
C ASP A 565 -35.50 15.64 -15.18
N GLU A 566 -34.91 14.81 -16.06
CA GLU A 566 -35.33 13.40 -16.16
C GLU A 566 -34.98 12.59 -14.90
N LEU A 567 -33.87 12.90 -14.24
CA LEU A 567 -33.52 12.30 -12.95
C LEU A 567 -34.42 12.82 -11.82
N GLU A 568 -34.86 14.08 -11.85
CA GLU A 568 -35.68 14.71 -10.80
C GLU A 568 -37.18 14.37 -10.92
N ILE A 569 -37.70 14.22 -12.15
CA ILE A 569 -39.05 13.69 -12.44
C ILE A 569 -39.19 12.23 -11.96
N LEU A 570 -38.09 11.48 -11.93
CA LEU A 570 -38.03 10.14 -11.32
C LEU A 570 -38.00 10.18 -9.78
N PHE A 571 -37.53 11.27 -9.16
CA PHE A 571 -37.39 11.38 -7.70
C PHE A 571 -38.59 12.01 -6.98
N GLU A 572 -39.29 13.00 -7.58
CA GLU A 572 -40.43 13.66 -6.90
C GLU A 572 -41.73 12.84 -6.93
N ARG A 573 -41.91 11.97 -7.93
CA ARG A 573 -43.13 11.14 -8.05
C ARG A 573 -43.16 9.95 -7.06
N ASP A 574 -42.02 9.61 -6.47
CA ASP A 574 -41.81 8.37 -5.71
C ASP A 574 -41.96 8.49 -4.20
N SER A 575 -41.92 9.69 -3.60
CA SER A 575 -42.19 9.82 -2.15
C SER A 575 -43.66 9.52 -1.83
N ALA A 576 -44.59 10.02 -2.64
CA ALA A 576 -46.03 9.82 -2.45
C ALA A 576 -46.50 8.39 -2.80
N LEU A 577 -45.88 7.74 -3.79
CA LEU A 577 -46.19 6.37 -4.18
C LEU A 577 -45.59 5.33 -3.23
N LEU A 578 -44.39 5.59 -2.71
CA LEU A 578 -43.78 4.78 -1.67
C LEU A 578 -44.54 4.91 -0.34
N ASP A 579 -44.96 6.12 0.05
CA ASP A 579 -45.80 6.32 1.24
C ASP A 579 -47.18 5.67 1.09
N ALA A 580 -47.80 5.72 -0.11
CA ALA A 580 -49.06 5.04 -0.39
C ALA A 580 -48.92 3.50 -0.41
N HIS A 581 -47.80 2.98 -0.92
CA HIS A 581 -47.52 1.54 -0.93
C HIS A 581 -47.21 1.01 0.47
N LEU A 582 -46.41 1.73 1.27
CA LEU A 582 -46.12 1.39 2.66
C LEU A 582 -47.37 1.50 3.55
N ALA A 583 -48.24 2.49 3.32
CA ALA A 583 -49.54 2.60 3.97
C ALA A 583 -50.49 1.45 3.56
N SER A 584 -50.45 1.00 2.30
CA SER A 584 -51.24 -0.16 1.83
C SER A 584 -50.77 -1.50 2.41
N LEU A 585 -49.53 -1.55 2.89
CA LEU A 585 -48.91 -2.71 3.54
C LEU A 585 -48.95 -2.63 5.07
N GLY A 586 -49.55 -1.58 5.65
CA GLY A 586 -49.65 -1.38 7.10
C GLY A 586 -48.32 -1.00 7.78
N ILE A 587 -47.32 -0.57 7.02
CA ILE A 587 -45.97 -0.24 7.53
C ILE A 587 -45.88 1.28 7.70
N ILE A 588 -45.81 1.76 8.94
CA ILE A 588 -45.55 3.18 9.24
C ILE A 588 -44.03 3.42 9.25
N SER A 589 -43.57 4.35 8.42
CA SER A 589 -42.17 4.77 8.31
C SER A 589 -41.62 5.37 9.63
N PRO A 590 -40.38 5.07 10.04
CA PRO A 590 -39.77 5.67 11.22
C PRO A 590 -39.30 7.10 10.94
N ARG A 591 -40.12 8.09 11.32
CA ARG A 591 -39.61 9.43 11.63
C ARG A 591 -38.89 9.39 13.00
N ALA A 592 -37.76 10.08 13.10
CA ALA A 592 -37.09 10.30 14.37
C ALA A 592 -37.97 11.18 15.27
N PHE A 593 -38.58 10.57 16.30
CA PHE A 593 -39.31 11.32 17.34
C PHE A 593 -38.33 11.97 18.31
N THR A 594 -38.62 13.20 18.70
CA THR A 594 -37.95 13.87 19.82
C THR A 594 -38.43 13.29 21.16
N CYS A 595 -37.63 13.43 22.23
CA CYS A 595 -37.97 12.87 23.54
C CYS A 595 -39.30 13.39 24.13
N ASP A 596 -39.77 14.58 23.72
CA ASP A 596 -41.05 15.13 24.15
C ASP A 596 -42.25 14.50 23.40
N GLU A 597 -42.06 14.01 22.17
CA GLU A 597 -43.11 13.34 21.38
C GLU A 597 -43.35 11.90 21.84
N LEU A 598 -42.30 11.17 22.23
CA LEU A 598 -42.40 9.82 22.81
C LEU A 598 -43.12 9.81 24.17
N ARG A 599 -42.99 10.89 24.95
CA ARG A 599 -43.67 11.03 26.24
C ARG A 599 -45.19 11.20 26.08
N THR A 600 -45.62 11.89 25.03
CA THR A 600 -47.04 12.13 24.74
C THR A 600 -47.72 10.84 24.24
N HIS A 601 -46.99 10.01 23.50
CA HIS A 601 -47.53 8.77 22.92
C HIS A 601 -47.75 7.66 23.96
N CYS A 602 -46.87 7.54 24.97
CA CYS A 602 -47.04 6.56 26.06
C CYS A 602 -48.18 6.89 27.03
N GLU A 603 -48.65 8.14 27.10
CA GLU A 603 -49.77 8.53 27.96
C GLU A 603 -51.15 8.27 27.30
N SER A 604 -51.21 8.05 25.98
CA SER A 604 -52.47 7.96 25.21
C SER A 604 -52.93 6.55 24.81
N SER A 605 -52.15 5.50 25.06
CA SER A 605 -52.50 4.14 24.63
C SER A 605 -52.29 3.12 25.76
N ILE A 606 -53.20 3.15 26.73
CA ILE A 606 -53.44 2.02 27.63
C ILE A 606 -54.91 1.65 27.44
N ASP A 607 -55.15 0.64 26.61
CA ASP A 607 -56.36 -0.16 26.73
C ASP A 607 -55.94 -1.63 26.75
N CYS A 608 -56.18 -2.28 27.88
CA CYS A 608 -55.74 -3.63 28.18
C CYS A 608 -56.75 -4.62 27.62
N LYS A 609 -56.32 -5.49 26.70
CA LYS A 609 -56.83 -6.87 26.57
C LYS A 609 -55.92 -7.72 25.70
N ASP A 610 -55.25 -8.65 26.38
CA ASP A 610 -54.83 -9.98 25.94
C ASP A 610 -54.45 -10.17 24.47
N GLU A 611 -53.18 -9.90 24.13
CA GLU A 611 -52.40 -10.72 23.19
C GLU A 611 -50.90 -10.38 23.30
N VAL A 612 -50.06 -11.41 23.30
CA VAL A 612 -48.61 -11.33 23.47
C VAL A 612 -47.98 -10.87 22.15
N LEU A 613 -47.39 -9.67 22.13
CA LEU A 613 -46.52 -9.20 21.05
C LEU A 613 -45.10 -9.77 21.23
N GLU A 614 -44.76 -10.81 20.46
CA GLU A 614 -43.37 -11.22 20.23
C GLU A 614 -42.72 -10.28 19.21
N LEU A 615 -41.82 -9.41 19.69
CA LEU A 615 -40.89 -8.67 18.84
C LEU A 615 -39.69 -9.57 18.50
N ASN A 616 -39.62 -10.03 17.26
CA ASN A 616 -38.39 -10.61 16.71
C ASN A 616 -37.39 -9.50 16.38
N GLY A 617 -36.41 -9.28 17.26
CA GLY A 617 -35.25 -8.43 17.03
C GLY A 617 -34.35 -8.34 18.26
N ASP A 618 -33.06 -8.65 18.10
CA ASP A 618 -32.03 -8.65 19.15
C ASP A 618 -31.75 -7.26 19.75
N ALA A 619 -32.66 -6.78 20.61
CA ALA A 619 -32.41 -5.71 21.57
C ALA A 619 -32.89 -6.17 22.95
N SER A 620 -31.97 -6.39 23.90
CA SER A 620 -32.32 -6.83 25.25
C SER A 620 -32.47 -5.64 26.20
N CYS A 621 -33.71 -5.20 26.44
CA CYS A 621 -34.07 -4.45 27.66
C CYS A 621 -34.42 -5.43 28.77
N ARG A 622 -33.78 -5.33 29.95
CA ARG A 622 -34.20 -6.09 31.14
C ARG A 622 -35.06 -5.23 32.07
N LEU A 623 -36.30 -5.66 32.29
CA LEU A 623 -37.14 -5.18 33.39
C LEU A 623 -36.75 -5.92 34.68
N GLY A 624 -36.11 -5.22 35.62
CA GLY A 624 -35.80 -5.75 36.94
C GLY A 624 -36.94 -5.48 37.92
N ALA A 625 -37.71 -6.51 38.28
CA ALA A 625 -38.68 -6.43 39.37
C ALA A 625 -37.96 -6.67 40.71
N SER A 626 -37.71 -5.62 41.50
CA SER A 626 -37.36 -5.79 42.92
C SER A 626 -38.64 -5.89 43.75
N ARG A 627 -38.81 -6.99 44.47
CA ARG A 627 -39.90 -7.18 45.45
C ARG A 627 -39.71 -6.26 46.65
N SER A 628 -40.63 -5.31 46.84
CA SER A 628 -41.10 -4.93 48.18
C SER A 628 -42.49 -4.28 48.09
N SER A 629 -43.37 -4.86 48.87
CA SER A 629 -44.78 -4.63 49.16
C SER A 629 -45.28 -3.19 49.40
N TRP A 630 -46.59 -3.05 49.16
CA TRP A 630 -47.59 -2.08 49.66
C TRP A 630 -48.17 -1.07 48.66
N CYS A 631 -49.48 -0.92 48.84
CA CYS A 631 -50.51 -0.39 47.96
C CYS A 631 -50.44 1.12 47.67
N ASP A 632 -51.25 1.52 46.70
CA ASP A 632 -51.62 2.87 46.27
C ASP A 632 -50.61 3.65 45.42
N GLY A 633 -50.73 3.43 44.12
CA GLY A 633 -51.19 4.52 43.24
C GLY A 633 -50.24 5.70 43.07
N LYS A 634 -49.03 5.44 42.53
CA LYS A 634 -48.25 6.26 41.56
C LYS A 634 -46.76 5.92 41.68
N THR A 635 -46.30 4.93 40.93
CA THR A 635 -44.86 4.60 40.84
C THR A 635 -44.34 5.11 39.50
N LYS A 636 -43.43 6.11 39.52
CA LYS A 636 -42.65 6.49 38.34
C LYS A 636 -41.57 5.44 38.08
N PHE A 637 -41.51 4.90 36.87
CA PHE A 637 -40.37 4.10 36.43
C PHE A 637 -39.21 5.03 36.05
N ALA A 638 -38.04 4.85 36.65
CA ALA A 638 -36.80 5.45 36.19
C ALA A 638 -36.14 4.50 35.20
N VAL A 639 -35.92 4.94 33.97
CA VAL A 639 -35.10 4.22 32.98
C VAL A 639 -33.65 4.60 33.22
N THR A 640 -32.87 3.69 33.78
CA THR A 640 -31.40 3.78 33.79
C THR A 640 -30.85 2.97 32.62
N CYS A 641 -30.30 3.65 31.61
CA CYS A 641 -29.49 3.01 30.57
C CYS A 641 -28.10 2.71 31.15
N ASP A 642 -27.80 1.45 31.41
CA ASP A 642 -26.46 1.01 31.79
C ASP A 642 -25.63 0.67 30.55
N SER A 643 -24.47 1.32 30.45
CA SER A 643 -23.48 1.12 29.41
C SER A 643 -22.59 -0.06 29.78
N THR A 644 -22.71 -1.20 29.11
CA THR A 644 -21.63 -2.12 28.69
C THR A 644 -22.13 -3.55 28.44
N VAL A 645 -22.08 -4.02 27.19
CA VAL A 645 -21.76 -5.43 26.87
C VAL A 645 -20.91 -5.47 25.59
N ARG A 646 -19.69 -6.00 25.71
CA ARG A 646 -18.76 -6.26 24.60
C ARG A 646 -19.16 -7.57 23.91
N ALA A 647 -19.18 -7.57 22.58
CA ALA A 647 -19.02 -8.79 21.79
C ALA A 647 -17.75 -8.65 20.92
N HIS A 648 -16.71 -9.40 21.30
CA HIS A 648 -15.46 -9.53 20.57
C HIS A 648 -15.69 -10.36 19.30
N TRP A 649 -15.44 -9.76 18.12
CA TRP A 649 -15.21 -10.53 16.89
C TRP A 649 -13.70 -10.72 16.71
N LEU A 650 -13.25 -11.97 16.88
CA LEU A 650 -11.88 -12.41 16.73
C LEU A 650 -11.63 -12.88 15.30
N VAL A 651 -10.66 -12.24 14.65
CA VAL A 651 -10.00 -12.65 13.42
C VAL A 651 -9.24 -13.95 13.70
N SER A 652 -9.50 -15.05 12.97
CA SER A 652 -8.61 -16.22 12.96
C SER A 652 -8.29 -16.67 11.53
N ARG A 653 -7.03 -17.06 11.36
CA ARG A 653 -6.41 -17.44 10.09
C ARG A 653 -6.69 -18.93 9.83
N THR A 654 -7.35 -19.23 8.71
CA THR A 654 -7.68 -20.57 8.15
C THR A 654 -8.91 -21.33 8.72
N PRO A 655 -9.65 -22.08 7.86
CA PRO A 655 -10.88 -22.80 8.25
C PRO A 655 -10.70 -24.01 9.20
N ALA A 656 -9.51 -24.63 9.23
CA ALA A 656 -9.25 -25.83 10.05
C ALA A 656 -9.21 -25.54 11.57
N ASP A 657 -8.77 -24.34 11.95
CA ASP A 657 -8.73 -23.89 13.35
C ASP A 657 -10.13 -23.57 13.92
N VAL A 658 -11.07 -23.20 13.05
CA VAL A 658 -12.47 -22.93 13.40
C VAL A 658 -13.22 -24.24 13.71
N ALA A 659 -12.98 -25.28 12.92
CA ALA A 659 -13.63 -26.59 13.08
C ALA A 659 -13.23 -27.30 14.39
N THR A 660 -11.95 -27.20 14.78
CA THR A 660 -11.40 -27.86 15.98
C THR A 660 -11.95 -27.23 17.28
N ARG A 661 -12.26 -25.92 17.26
CA ARG A 661 -12.80 -25.20 18.42
C ARG A 661 -14.32 -25.24 18.54
N LEU A 662 -15.04 -25.47 17.45
CA LEU A 662 -16.50 -25.71 17.49
C LEU A 662 -16.84 -27.11 18.01
N ALA A 663 -15.91 -28.08 17.91
CA ALA A 663 -16.10 -29.45 18.41
C ALA A 663 -16.11 -29.55 19.95
N SER A 664 -15.56 -28.58 20.68
CA SER A 664 -15.51 -28.58 22.15
C SER A 664 -16.74 -27.95 22.83
N ALA A 665 -17.69 -27.42 22.06
CA ALA A 665 -18.91 -26.81 22.59
C ALA A 665 -20.11 -27.78 22.52
N ARG A 666 -20.73 -28.08 23.67
CA ARG A 666 -22.04 -28.75 23.76
C ARG A 666 -22.89 -28.18 24.91
N PRO A 667 -24.24 -28.29 24.86
CA PRO A 667 -25.10 -28.43 23.67
C PRO A 667 -26.42 -27.64 23.72
N ARG A 668 -26.88 -27.14 22.55
CA ARG A 668 -28.16 -27.54 21.88
C ARG A 668 -28.47 -26.74 20.60
N GLY A 669 -27.93 -25.53 20.40
CA GLY A 669 -28.13 -24.74 19.17
C GLY A 669 -26.99 -24.79 18.14
N ALA A 670 -25.75 -25.02 18.60
CA ALA A 670 -24.56 -24.89 17.76
C ALA A 670 -24.44 -25.94 16.63
N ARG A 671 -25.11 -27.11 16.76
CA ARG A 671 -25.05 -28.17 15.75
C ARG A 671 -25.87 -27.84 14.50
N ALA A 672 -27.00 -27.16 14.64
CA ALA A 672 -27.86 -26.79 13.52
C ALA A 672 -27.25 -25.62 12.72
N ILE A 673 -26.70 -24.63 13.41
CA ILE A 673 -26.04 -23.48 12.79
C ILE A 673 -24.70 -23.90 12.17
N ALA A 674 -23.91 -24.75 12.83
CA ALA A 674 -22.69 -25.29 12.24
C ALA A 674 -22.99 -26.16 11.00
N ASN A 675 -24.08 -26.94 10.99
CA ASN A 675 -24.48 -27.70 9.81
C ASN A 675 -25.02 -26.82 8.68
N ALA A 676 -25.76 -25.74 8.99
CA ALA A 676 -26.28 -24.80 8.01
C ALA A 676 -25.18 -23.92 7.40
N VAL A 677 -24.23 -23.45 8.20
CA VAL A 677 -23.06 -22.68 7.73
C VAL A 677 -22.09 -23.58 6.96
N ARG A 678 -21.93 -24.85 7.38
CA ARG A 678 -21.14 -25.84 6.64
C ARG A 678 -21.77 -26.20 5.29
N ALA A 679 -23.10 -26.18 5.18
CA ALA A 679 -23.82 -26.41 3.91
C ALA A 679 -23.79 -25.23 2.93
N VAL A 680 -23.53 -24.00 3.41
CA VAL A 680 -23.49 -22.77 2.58
C VAL A 680 -22.07 -22.41 2.13
N LEU A 681 -21.02 -22.93 2.77
CA LEU A 681 -19.62 -22.52 2.55
C LEU A 681 -18.64 -23.64 2.19
N GLU A 682 -19.07 -24.90 2.07
CA GLU A 682 -18.20 -25.93 1.49
C GLU A 682 -18.34 -25.92 -0.05
N PRO A 683 -17.23 -25.82 -0.81
CA PRO A 683 -17.30 -26.00 -2.25
C PRO A 683 -17.89 -27.36 -2.56
N SER A 684 -18.80 -27.43 -3.53
CA SER A 684 -19.04 -28.70 -4.21
C SER A 684 -17.81 -28.95 -5.10
N LEU A 685 -16.74 -29.44 -4.46
CA LEU A 685 -15.52 -29.83 -5.13
C LEU A 685 -15.87 -30.95 -6.09
N LEU A 686 -15.72 -30.68 -7.38
CA LEU A 686 -16.02 -31.65 -8.41
C LEU A 686 -14.86 -32.63 -8.54
N VAL A 687 -13.63 -32.11 -8.56
CA VAL A 687 -12.38 -32.89 -8.65
C VAL A 687 -11.22 -32.08 -8.06
N ASP A 688 -10.45 -32.70 -7.15
CA ASP A 688 -9.17 -32.18 -6.60
C ASP A 688 -7.96 -33.03 -7.02
N PHE A 689 -8.15 -34.07 -7.83
CA PHE A 689 -7.10 -34.97 -8.33
C PHE A 689 -6.29 -35.72 -7.25
N GLU A 690 -6.69 -35.69 -5.99
CA GLU A 690 -6.05 -36.44 -4.89
C GLU A 690 -6.49 -37.90 -4.81
N GLY A 691 -7.57 -38.25 -5.52
CA GLY A 691 -8.19 -39.58 -5.54
C GLY A 691 -8.56 -40.05 -6.95
N PRO A 692 -9.23 -41.21 -7.07
CA PRO A 692 -9.72 -41.71 -8.35
C PRO A 692 -10.70 -40.71 -8.99
N LEU A 693 -10.57 -40.49 -10.30
CA LEU A 693 -11.42 -39.57 -11.05
C LEU A 693 -12.90 -39.99 -10.95
N PRO A 694 -13.84 -39.04 -10.75
CA PRO A 694 -15.27 -39.35 -10.74
C PRO A 694 -15.75 -39.97 -12.04
N ALA A 695 -16.83 -40.77 -11.98
CA ALA A 695 -17.43 -41.38 -13.17
C ALA A 695 -17.97 -40.37 -14.21
N SER A 696 -18.17 -39.12 -13.81
CA SER A 696 -18.54 -38.00 -14.70
C SER A 696 -17.37 -37.49 -15.55
N VAL A 697 -16.14 -37.90 -15.25
CA VAL A 697 -14.94 -37.54 -16.01
C VAL A 697 -14.78 -38.50 -17.18
N LYS A 698 -14.74 -37.95 -18.40
CA LYS A 698 -14.40 -38.68 -19.62
C LYS A 698 -13.06 -38.20 -20.13
N VAL A 699 -12.12 -39.12 -20.27
CA VAL A 699 -10.77 -38.86 -20.77
C VAL A 699 -10.58 -39.48 -22.14
N SER A 700 -9.96 -38.76 -23.06
CA SER A 700 -9.53 -39.26 -24.36
C SER A 700 -8.11 -38.76 -24.68
N GLY A 701 -7.40 -39.50 -25.54
CA GLY A 701 -5.99 -39.25 -25.81
C GLY A 701 -5.07 -39.78 -24.70
N ASP A 702 -3.81 -39.39 -24.74
CA ASP A 702 -2.75 -39.95 -23.90
C ASP A 702 -2.05 -38.93 -23.00
N ALA A 703 -2.40 -37.64 -23.09
CA ALA A 703 -1.82 -36.56 -22.28
C ALA A 703 -2.38 -36.50 -20.84
N MET A 704 -3.69 -36.69 -20.66
CA MET A 704 -4.41 -36.44 -19.41
C MET A 704 -3.98 -37.40 -18.28
N THR A 705 -2.98 -36.97 -17.49
CA THR A 705 -2.36 -37.79 -16.44
C THR A 705 -2.40 -37.05 -15.12
N VAL A 706 -2.74 -37.74 -14.04
CA VAL A 706 -2.64 -37.19 -12.68
C VAL A 706 -1.24 -37.48 -12.14
N THR A 707 -0.53 -36.45 -11.70
CA THR A 707 0.85 -36.55 -11.20
C THR A 707 1.00 -35.89 -9.84
N ASN A 708 1.97 -36.35 -9.03
CA ASN A 708 2.31 -35.71 -7.76
C ASN A 708 3.26 -34.53 -8.02
N GLY A 709 2.71 -33.35 -8.33
CA GLY A 709 3.47 -32.19 -8.76
C GLY A 709 4.05 -32.32 -10.17
N GLY A 710 5.20 -31.69 -10.41
CA GLY A 710 5.91 -31.73 -11.68
C GLY A 710 6.60 -33.07 -11.95
N VAL A 711 6.80 -33.40 -13.23
CA VAL A 711 7.48 -34.63 -13.66
C VAL A 711 8.92 -34.40 -14.10
N SER A 712 9.71 -35.48 -14.23
CA SER A 712 11.10 -35.39 -14.67
C SER A 712 11.22 -34.73 -16.05
N GLY A 713 12.01 -33.66 -16.15
CA GLY A 713 12.14 -32.87 -17.38
C GLY A 713 11.18 -31.68 -17.50
N GLN A 714 10.34 -31.43 -16.50
CA GLN A 714 9.49 -30.24 -16.37
C GLN A 714 10.16 -29.19 -15.47
N LEU A 715 9.81 -27.91 -15.64
CA LEU A 715 10.14 -26.89 -14.67
C LEU A 715 9.33 -27.13 -13.37
N GLU A 716 9.74 -26.49 -12.26
CA GLU A 716 9.09 -26.71 -10.96
C GLU A 716 7.64 -26.21 -10.98
N VAL A 717 6.70 -27.15 -10.86
CA VAL A 717 5.27 -26.86 -10.77
C VAL A 717 4.91 -26.31 -9.39
N ARG A 718 4.25 -25.14 -9.37
CA ARG A 718 3.86 -24.44 -8.13
C ARG A 718 2.41 -23.97 -8.21
N GLY A 719 1.77 -23.81 -7.05
CA GLY A 719 0.44 -23.21 -6.97
C GLY A 719 -0.73 -24.20 -7.02
N HIS A 720 -0.48 -25.50 -7.22
CA HIS A 720 -1.46 -26.55 -6.97
C HIS A 720 -1.71 -26.70 -5.46
N ARG A 721 -2.87 -27.23 -5.08
CA ARG A 721 -3.18 -27.65 -3.70
C ARG A 721 -3.00 -29.16 -3.60
N GLY A 722 -2.94 -29.66 -2.37
CA GLY A 722 -2.67 -31.08 -2.13
C GLY A 722 -1.33 -31.56 -2.70
N ALA A 723 -1.24 -32.85 -3.00
CA ALA A 723 -0.05 -33.48 -3.56
C ALA A 723 -0.13 -33.66 -5.08
N SER A 724 -1.34 -33.78 -5.64
CA SER A 724 -1.58 -34.22 -7.01
C SER A 724 -2.27 -33.15 -7.85
N LEU A 725 -2.08 -33.21 -9.16
CA LEU A 725 -2.78 -32.35 -10.12
C LEU A 725 -2.96 -33.08 -11.46
N LEU A 726 -3.87 -32.58 -12.30
CA LEU A 726 -3.89 -32.95 -13.71
C LEU A 726 -2.73 -32.26 -14.43
N ASN A 727 -1.82 -33.05 -14.97
CA ASN A 727 -0.62 -32.58 -15.66
C ASN A 727 -0.52 -33.23 -17.03
N THR A 728 -0.81 -32.46 -18.09
CA THR A 728 -0.76 -33.01 -19.45
C THR A 728 0.67 -33.11 -20.01
N TYR A 729 1.66 -32.55 -19.32
CA TYR A 729 3.10 -32.70 -19.65
C TYR A 729 3.68 -34.05 -19.20
N ALA A 730 2.92 -34.93 -18.53
CA ALA A 730 3.46 -36.19 -18.00
C ALA A 730 4.18 -37.09 -19.02
N LYS A 731 3.87 -36.94 -20.31
CA LYS A 731 4.52 -37.62 -21.45
C LYS A 731 5.27 -36.66 -22.40
N GLY A 732 5.53 -35.44 -21.95
CA GLY A 732 6.08 -34.32 -22.71
C GLY A 732 5.03 -33.57 -23.54
N ASP A 733 5.41 -32.39 -24.04
CA ASP A 733 4.53 -31.49 -24.83
C ASP A 733 4.00 -32.08 -26.15
N GLY A 734 4.46 -33.26 -26.56
CA GLY A 734 3.98 -33.93 -27.77
C GLY A 734 2.69 -34.73 -27.58
N ALA A 735 2.29 -34.98 -26.34
CA ALA A 735 1.09 -35.75 -26.00
C ALA A 735 -0.18 -34.93 -26.28
N ARG A 736 -1.30 -35.60 -26.56
CA ARG A 736 -2.58 -34.91 -26.78
C ARG A 736 -3.72 -35.57 -26.04
N GLY A 737 -4.70 -34.79 -25.64
CA GLY A 737 -5.87 -35.35 -24.99
C GLY A 737 -6.95 -34.33 -24.67
N GLU A 738 -8.09 -34.87 -24.29
CA GLU A 738 -9.23 -34.10 -23.80
C GLU A 738 -9.79 -34.74 -22.54
N LEU A 739 -10.13 -33.92 -21.55
CA LEU A 739 -10.86 -34.32 -20.36
C LEU A 739 -12.14 -33.51 -20.27
N THR A 740 -13.28 -34.19 -20.13
CA THR A 740 -14.58 -33.53 -19.94
C THR A 740 -15.18 -33.91 -18.60
N LEU A 741 -15.71 -32.94 -17.88
CA LEU A 741 -16.36 -33.09 -16.58
C LEU A 741 -17.66 -32.29 -16.57
N SER A 742 -18.79 -32.95 -16.31
CA SER A 742 -20.10 -32.29 -16.14
C SER A 742 -20.55 -32.30 -14.68
N ALA A 743 -21.25 -31.24 -14.27
CA ALA A 743 -21.96 -31.15 -13.00
C ALA A 743 -23.34 -30.49 -13.20
N GLN A 744 -24.34 -31.03 -12.50
CA GLN A 744 -25.69 -30.46 -12.48
C GLN A 744 -25.77 -29.36 -11.43
N LEU A 745 -26.47 -28.27 -11.77
CA LEU A 745 -26.73 -27.12 -10.92
C LEU A 745 -28.20 -27.09 -10.52
N ASP A 746 -28.51 -26.44 -9.40
CA ASP A 746 -29.89 -26.35 -8.92
C ASP A 746 -30.77 -25.36 -9.71
N GLY A 747 -30.17 -24.53 -10.56
CA GLY A 747 -30.83 -23.51 -11.37
C GLY A 747 -31.52 -22.38 -10.59
N SER A 748 -31.46 -22.42 -9.26
CA SER A 748 -32.20 -21.52 -8.35
C SER A 748 -31.36 -20.35 -7.83
N SER A 749 -30.04 -20.44 -7.97
CA SER A 749 -29.07 -19.46 -7.45
C SER A 749 -27.91 -19.23 -8.42
N GLU A 750 -27.17 -18.14 -8.23
CA GLU A 750 -25.90 -17.93 -8.90
C GLU A 750 -24.86 -18.95 -8.45
N HIS A 751 -23.98 -19.33 -9.37
CA HIS A 751 -22.89 -20.26 -9.08
C HIS A 751 -21.56 -19.67 -9.54
N VAL A 752 -20.48 -19.94 -8.81
CA VAL A 752 -19.12 -19.70 -9.29
C VAL A 752 -18.51 -21.04 -9.66
N VAL A 753 -17.97 -21.16 -10.86
CA VAL A 753 -17.13 -22.30 -11.25
C VAL A 753 -15.68 -21.85 -11.18
N SER A 754 -14.87 -22.48 -10.34
CA SER A 754 -13.46 -22.11 -10.17
C SER A 754 -12.52 -23.30 -10.36
N LEU A 755 -11.30 -23.01 -10.78
CA LEU A 755 -10.20 -23.96 -10.83
C LEU A 755 -8.85 -23.25 -10.66
N LEU A 756 -7.80 -24.04 -10.49
CA LEU A 756 -6.42 -23.62 -10.65
C LEU A 756 -5.93 -24.02 -12.03
N ILE A 757 -5.32 -23.10 -12.78
CA ILE A 757 -4.82 -23.33 -14.14
C ILE A 757 -3.42 -22.77 -14.35
N GLY A 758 -2.55 -23.54 -15.01
CA GLY A 758 -1.20 -23.18 -15.46
C GLY A 758 -0.87 -23.83 -16.81
N GLY A 759 0.39 -23.74 -17.26
CA GLY A 759 0.85 -24.29 -18.53
C GLY A 759 0.82 -23.28 -19.68
N GLY A 760 0.59 -23.77 -20.90
CA GLY A 760 0.63 -23.01 -22.14
C GLY A 760 -0.43 -21.92 -22.29
N ARG A 761 -0.12 -20.91 -23.11
CA ARG A 761 -0.96 -19.70 -23.30
C ARG A 761 -1.83 -19.73 -24.55
N ASP A 762 -1.78 -20.81 -25.34
CA ASP A 762 -2.54 -20.88 -26.58
C ASP A 762 -3.98 -21.31 -26.30
N CYS A 763 -4.81 -20.35 -25.90
CA CYS A 763 -6.25 -20.54 -25.65
C CYS A 763 -7.05 -21.11 -26.84
N SER A 764 -6.44 -21.31 -28.02
CA SER A 764 -7.06 -21.98 -29.17
C SER A 764 -6.80 -23.49 -29.24
N ARG A 765 -5.71 -23.98 -28.63
CA ARG A 765 -5.25 -25.38 -28.70
C ARG A 765 -4.98 -26.02 -27.33
N GLU A 766 -4.76 -25.21 -26.29
CA GLU A 766 -4.40 -25.60 -24.92
C GLU A 766 -5.30 -24.78 -23.96
N PHE A 767 -6.47 -25.30 -23.60
CA PHE A 767 -7.44 -24.52 -22.84
C PHE A 767 -8.37 -25.36 -21.97
N VAL A 768 -8.99 -24.69 -21.01
CA VAL A 768 -10.19 -25.15 -20.33
C VAL A 768 -11.36 -24.31 -20.79
N GLU A 769 -12.38 -24.95 -21.34
CA GLU A 769 -13.63 -24.34 -21.76
C GLU A 769 -14.74 -24.69 -20.79
N LEU A 770 -15.43 -23.67 -20.27
CA LEU A 770 -16.68 -23.83 -19.56
C LEU A 770 -17.83 -23.71 -20.55
N THR A 771 -18.71 -24.70 -20.55
CA THR A 771 -19.99 -24.71 -21.25
C THR A 771 -21.11 -24.71 -20.21
N VAL A 772 -22.12 -23.85 -20.39
CA VAL A 772 -23.31 -23.78 -19.52
C VAL A 772 -24.51 -24.16 -20.37
N ASP A 773 -25.27 -25.17 -19.96
CA ASP A 773 -26.44 -25.71 -20.68
C ASP A 773 -26.16 -25.97 -22.19
N GLY A 774 -24.99 -26.54 -22.49
CA GLY A 774 -24.56 -26.85 -23.86
C GLY A 774 -24.05 -25.66 -24.68
N THR A 775 -24.01 -24.45 -24.12
CA THR A 775 -23.48 -23.24 -24.78
C THR A 775 -22.12 -22.84 -24.21
N SER A 776 -21.15 -22.57 -25.08
CA SER A 776 -19.81 -22.11 -24.66
C SER A 776 -19.92 -20.79 -23.88
N PHE A 777 -19.41 -20.78 -22.65
CA PHE A 777 -19.47 -19.66 -21.71
C PHE A 777 -18.15 -18.90 -21.64
N GLY A 778 -17.02 -19.60 -21.76
CA GLY A 778 -15.70 -18.97 -21.82
C GLY A 778 -14.55 -19.96 -21.75
N LYS A 779 -13.38 -19.52 -22.22
CA LYS A 779 -12.13 -20.29 -22.18
C LYS A 779 -11.11 -19.66 -21.25
N ALA A 780 -10.25 -20.49 -20.66
CA ALA A 780 -9.06 -20.08 -19.90
C ALA A 780 -7.86 -20.92 -20.34
N CYS A 781 -6.68 -20.32 -20.33
CA CYS A 781 -5.39 -20.98 -20.58
C CYS A 781 -4.34 -20.45 -19.60
N GLY A 782 -3.18 -21.11 -19.56
CA GLY A 782 -2.04 -20.71 -18.74
C GLY A 782 -1.27 -19.51 -19.30
N ALA A 783 -0.09 -19.24 -18.73
CA ALA A 783 0.72 -18.06 -19.04
C ALA A 783 2.09 -18.39 -19.68
N GLN A 784 2.27 -19.63 -20.17
CA GLN A 784 3.59 -20.22 -20.47
C GLN A 784 4.49 -20.27 -19.23
N ASP A 785 3.95 -20.81 -18.14
CA ASP A 785 4.68 -21.12 -16.93
C ASP A 785 4.06 -22.31 -16.19
N GLU A 786 4.81 -22.87 -15.24
CA GLU A 786 4.38 -23.99 -14.40
C GLU A 786 3.64 -23.52 -13.12
N VAL A 787 3.05 -22.33 -13.15
CA VAL A 787 2.42 -21.73 -11.96
C VAL A 787 0.91 -21.73 -12.11
N LEU A 788 0.24 -22.60 -11.35
CA LEU A 788 -1.22 -22.63 -11.33
C LEU A 788 -1.77 -21.41 -10.59
N ARG A 789 -2.73 -20.73 -11.21
CA ARG A 789 -3.41 -19.54 -10.66
C ARG A 789 -4.91 -19.76 -10.65
N GLN A 790 -5.58 -19.10 -9.71
CA GLN A 790 -7.02 -19.21 -9.58
C GLN A 790 -7.73 -18.50 -10.73
N HIS A 791 -8.60 -19.26 -11.41
CA HIS A 791 -9.51 -18.77 -12.42
C HIS A 791 -10.94 -19.09 -12.01
N ALA A 792 -11.87 -18.18 -12.27
CA ALA A 792 -13.27 -18.36 -11.90
C ALA A 792 -14.22 -17.74 -12.93
N TRP A 793 -15.35 -18.40 -13.15
CA TRP A 793 -16.47 -17.91 -13.93
C TRP A 793 -17.69 -17.76 -13.03
N LEU A 794 -18.38 -16.63 -13.14
CA LEU A 794 -19.67 -16.41 -12.50
C LEU A 794 -20.78 -16.87 -13.44
N VAL A 795 -21.44 -17.98 -13.09
CA VAL A 795 -22.52 -18.59 -13.85
C VAL A 795 -23.87 -18.02 -13.34
N PRO A 796 -24.71 -17.46 -14.23
CA PRO A 796 -25.96 -16.82 -13.84
C PRO A 796 -26.98 -17.83 -13.27
N PRO A 797 -28.02 -17.35 -12.56
CA PRO A 797 -29.13 -18.20 -12.16
C PRO A 797 -29.86 -18.72 -13.42
N ASN A 798 -30.60 -19.83 -13.27
CA ASN A 798 -31.24 -20.63 -14.35
C ASN A 798 -30.35 -21.62 -15.10
N ALA A 799 -29.02 -21.60 -14.89
CA ALA A 799 -28.13 -22.64 -15.41
C ALA A 799 -28.44 -24.00 -14.77
N ARG A 800 -28.60 -25.06 -15.57
CA ARG A 800 -28.92 -26.41 -15.07
C ARG A 800 -27.75 -27.37 -15.13
N GLU A 801 -26.84 -27.18 -16.09
CA GLU A 801 -25.64 -28.00 -16.22
C GLU A 801 -24.44 -27.15 -16.58
N VAL A 802 -23.30 -27.46 -15.97
CA VAL A 802 -21.99 -26.95 -16.38
C VAL A 802 -21.12 -28.11 -16.84
N THR A 803 -20.43 -27.91 -17.95
CA THR A 803 -19.45 -28.85 -18.49
C THR A 803 -18.12 -28.14 -18.68
N LEU A 804 -17.08 -28.66 -18.02
CA LEU A 804 -15.70 -28.23 -18.23
C LEU A 804 -15.02 -29.19 -19.20
N LYS A 805 -14.41 -28.64 -20.24
CA LYS A 805 -13.60 -29.36 -21.23
C LYS A 805 -12.17 -28.85 -21.18
N VAL A 806 -11.25 -29.67 -20.69
CA VAL A 806 -9.80 -29.45 -20.76
C VAL A 806 -9.30 -30.04 -22.07
N VAL A 807 -8.56 -29.26 -22.85
CA VAL A 807 -8.03 -29.64 -24.16
C VAL A 807 -6.53 -29.36 -24.18
N ASP A 808 -5.78 -30.36 -24.62
CA ASP A 808 -4.39 -30.24 -24.98
C ASP A 808 -4.19 -30.83 -26.39
N ALA A 809 -3.99 -29.95 -27.37
CA ALA A 809 -3.89 -30.29 -28.78
C ALA A 809 -2.61 -29.77 -29.45
N SER A 810 -1.69 -29.19 -28.69
CA SER A 810 -0.53 -28.48 -29.22
C SER A 810 0.75 -29.30 -29.06
N PRO A 811 1.58 -29.44 -30.10
CA PRO A 811 2.88 -30.11 -30.01
C PRO A 811 4.05 -29.15 -29.71
N ASP A 812 3.76 -27.88 -29.40
CA ASP A 812 4.76 -26.82 -29.26
C ASP A 812 5.45 -26.92 -27.88
N GLY A 813 6.62 -26.31 -27.64
CA GLY A 813 7.39 -26.47 -26.39
C GLY A 813 6.77 -25.92 -25.09
N TRP A 814 5.49 -25.56 -25.11
CA TRP A 814 4.62 -25.25 -23.96
C TRP A 814 3.23 -25.89 -24.13
N GLY A 815 3.16 -26.95 -24.94
CA GLY A 815 1.98 -27.71 -25.35
C GLY A 815 1.43 -28.57 -24.23
N HIS A 816 1.09 -27.95 -23.09
CA HIS A 816 0.50 -28.63 -21.96
C HIS A 816 -0.34 -27.67 -21.10
N VAL A 817 -1.25 -28.25 -20.32
CA VAL A 817 -2.13 -27.57 -19.38
C VAL A 817 -1.99 -28.24 -18.02
N LEU A 818 -1.89 -27.41 -16.97
CA LEU A 818 -1.91 -27.87 -15.58
C LEU A 818 -3.21 -27.45 -14.93
N ILE A 819 -3.95 -28.39 -14.34
CA ILE A 819 -5.25 -28.12 -13.72
C ILE A 819 -5.35 -28.76 -12.34
N ASP A 820 -5.94 -28.03 -11.42
CA ASP A 820 -6.23 -28.51 -10.07
C ASP A 820 -7.48 -27.83 -9.47
N ASP A 821 -8.03 -28.42 -8.40
CA ASP A 821 -9.09 -27.83 -7.54
C ASP A 821 -10.33 -27.31 -8.29
N ILE A 822 -10.96 -28.16 -9.10
CA ILE A 822 -12.18 -27.82 -9.82
C ILE A 822 -13.37 -27.85 -8.86
N GLY A 823 -13.97 -26.69 -8.62
CA GLY A 823 -15.09 -26.55 -7.69
C GLY A 823 -16.23 -25.69 -8.23
N VAL A 824 -17.45 -26.00 -7.77
CA VAL A 824 -18.63 -25.17 -7.96
C VAL A 824 -19.09 -24.64 -6.61
N TRP A 825 -19.29 -23.32 -6.56
CA TRP A 825 -19.72 -22.60 -5.36
C TRP A 825 -21.11 -22.06 -5.60
N ARG A 826 -22.04 -22.37 -4.71
CA ARG A 826 -23.37 -21.75 -4.72
C ARG A 826 -23.28 -20.40 -4.02
N LEU A 827 -23.75 -19.34 -4.66
CA LEU A 827 -23.90 -18.04 -4.01
C LEU A 827 -25.32 -17.94 -3.42
N PRO A 828 -25.46 -17.48 -2.16
CA PRO A 828 -26.75 -17.38 -1.48
C PRO A 828 -27.69 -16.33 -2.07
#